data_AF-A0A956U435-F1
#
_entry.id   AF-A0A956U435-F1
#
_cell.length_a   1.000
_cell.length_b   1.000
_cell.length_c   1.000
_cell.angle_alpha   90.00
_cell.angle_beta   90.00
_cell.angle_gamma   90.00
#
_symmetry.space_group_name_H-M   'P 1'
#
loop_
_entity.id
_entity.type
_entity.pdbx_description
1 polymer ?
#
loop_
_entity_poly.entity_id
_entity_poly.type
_entity_poly.pdbx_seq_one_letter_code
_entity_poly.pdbx_strand_id
1 'polypeptide(L)'
;MKLNRRRGATLGLVAVCVFVVIILAVGFFILAKIIGGEREVGNATDAGVLIVARNAMSPTIVGVDFSSIGASASDFIGLDEAVTGLGSTGGRASMQNLNRIIAQSVLVALNAQHIDTAEAATHATTIANTAKQVATQLRNKLHNTNTLNSHFTDVAHSNNTKMWQGNKVNLVGNIASAFMRPGYSTNVYVHAGTKLPVSPPSTLTNQNTGAATSNDGNSPYMAGYVNWNVPCGNGQSISIAGVPIFPKTQPHIVDVGEFDGATTDPIGGNYLPPNAFKATSQATEGSSGTTGGALACAIVGVLDKDFAAAIPRGYVRINNGEDANAQNAPLADPVVDGTNDIFNNELWPPSAVNVASNGSNTMFSTNAALMSNWEAYNADTTGTVPQPGIAGVYVVTNDTQGYRAATVDDLADNTNHPDVTSTPGVGAPSDCDTHNGWDKPECLFSASGLVPGSMPYAAANAYNRYNVTAPAGSSTDGYTNIEYMKADLLRQRANGAKCATVNPPPLASGMKKFNVNGCYNTPTYNASFGTVDTPKAYLDQISDGGANACATNIVGIIADRMTQVDPSITRAKVEAALNDNSMPLAMGQTLVLYSPGPGNVTMQPIPAGTYFKPAPANLTDNDGRTSTQVIPCENTYRIDTTIINANKGHGSGPVCPIGDANYHESPFVHDSPITAVDRAVWTPASGFNNLLGDLKFENTAQNGGTFCKPN
;
A
#
# COMPACT_ATOMS: atom_id res chain seq x y z
N MET A 1 109.63 -53.99 -0.87
CA MET A 1 108.91 -52.91 -1.61
C MET A 1 107.57 -53.30 -2.27
N LYS A 2 107.04 -54.54 -2.18
CA LYS A 2 105.78 -54.93 -2.85
C LYS A 2 104.49 -54.86 -1.99
N LEU A 3 104.58 -54.61 -0.68
CA LEU A 3 103.39 -54.55 0.21
C LEU A 3 102.70 -53.16 0.24
N ASN A 4 103.43 -52.06 0.07
CA ASN A 4 102.87 -50.70 0.17
C ASN A 4 102.05 -50.26 -1.06
N ARG A 5 102.20 -50.95 -2.20
CA ARG A 5 101.47 -50.63 -3.46
C ARG A 5 100.05 -51.19 -3.50
N ARG A 6 99.73 -52.21 -2.67
CA ARG A 6 98.37 -52.81 -2.57
C ARG A 6 97.43 -52.05 -1.63
N ARG A 7 97.97 -51.29 -0.66
CA ARG A 7 97.17 -50.42 0.24
C ARG A 7 96.75 -49.09 -0.42
N GLY A 8 97.54 -48.57 -1.36
CA GLY A 8 97.17 -47.36 -2.12
C GLY A 8 96.06 -47.57 -3.15
N ALA A 9 96.06 -48.72 -3.84
CA ALA A 9 95.03 -49.06 -4.83
C ALA A 9 93.64 -49.32 -4.21
N THR A 10 93.60 -49.90 -3.00
CA THR A 10 92.35 -50.11 -2.24
C THR A 10 91.80 -48.80 -1.68
N LEU A 11 92.65 -47.89 -1.20
CA LEU A 11 92.25 -46.54 -0.78
C LEU A 11 91.71 -45.70 -1.95
N GLY A 12 92.32 -45.82 -3.14
CA GLY A 12 91.84 -45.14 -4.35
C GLY A 12 90.46 -45.65 -4.81
N LEU A 13 90.24 -46.97 -4.78
CA LEU A 13 88.93 -47.56 -5.12
C LEU A 13 87.83 -47.12 -4.14
N VAL A 14 88.12 -47.16 -2.83
CA VAL A 14 87.17 -46.71 -1.80
C VAL A 14 86.84 -45.23 -1.94
N ALA A 15 87.85 -44.39 -2.20
CA ALA A 15 87.64 -42.96 -2.43
C ALA A 15 86.75 -42.69 -3.66
N VAL A 16 86.98 -43.41 -4.77
CA VAL A 16 86.14 -43.28 -5.99
C VAL A 16 84.71 -43.77 -5.72
N CYS A 17 84.53 -44.91 -5.04
CA CYS A 17 83.20 -45.39 -4.66
C CYS A 17 82.45 -44.40 -3.76
N VAL A 18 83.11 -43.82 -2.76
CA VAL A 18 82.51 -42.79 -1.90
C VAL A 18 82.15 -41.55 -2.72
N PHE A 19 83.01 -41.12 -3.64
CA PHE A 19 82.74 -39.98 -4.51
C PHE A 19 81.54 -40.22 -5.43
N VAL A 20 81.43 -41.41 -6.01
CA VAL A 20 80.27 -41.82 -6.83
C VAL A 20 78.99 -41.83 -5.99
N VAL A 21 79.03 -42.33 -4.75
CA VAL A 21 77.87 -42.31 -3.84
C VAL A 21 77.47 -40.87 -3.50
N ILE A 22 78.42 -39.97 -3.25
CA ILE A 22 78.14 -38.55 -3.01
C ILE A 22 77.50 -37.89 -4.24
N ILE A 23 78.02 -38.15 -5.44
CA ILE A 23 77.44 -37.62 -6.70
C ILE A 23 76.01 -38.13 -6.87
N LEU A 24 75.76 -39.43 -6.65
CA LEU A 24 74.42 -40.00 -6.72
C LEU A 24 73.49 -39.40 -5.67
N ALA A 25 73.95 -39.20 -4.43
CA ALA A 25 73.16 -38.58 -3.37
C ALA A 25 72.78 -37.12 -3.70
N VAL A 26 73.73 -36.34 -4.23
CA VAL A 26 73.47 -34.97 -4.71
C VAL A 26 72.49 -34.98 -5.88
N GLY A 27 72.65 -35.92 -6.83
CA GLY A 27 71.73 -36.08 -7.96
C GLY A 27 70.30 -36.39 -7.53
N PHE A 28 70.11 -37.36 -6.62
CA PHE A 28 68.79 -37.69 -6.07
C PHE A 28 68.19 -36.54 -5.26
N PHE A 29 69.01 -35.78 -4.53
CA PHE A 29 68.54 -34.61 -3.79
C PHE A 29 68.03 -33.50 -4.71
N ILE A 30 68.73 -33.22 -5.82
CA ILE A 30 68.28 -32.25 -6.83
C ILE A 30 66.97 -32.75 -7.48
N LEU A 31 66.89 -34.03 -7.84
CA LEU A 31 65.68 -34.60 -8.44
C LEU A 31 64.47 -34.52 -7.49
N ALA A 32 64.69 -34.79 -6.21
CA ALA A 32 63.66 -34.66 -5.17
C ALA A 32 63.20 -33.21 -4.99
N LYS A 33 64.09 -32.22 -5.10
CA LYS A 33 63.72 -30.80 -5.09
C LYS A 33 62.89 -30.41 -6.31
N ILE A 34 63.22 -30.91 -7.49
CA ILE A 34 62.45 -30.63 -8.71
C ILE A 34 61.02 -31.15 -8.55
N ILE A 35 60.86 -32.43 -8.20
CA ILE A 35 59.54 -33.07 -8.00
C ILE A 35 58.77 -32.43 -6.83
N GLY A 36 59.47 -32.08 -5.75
CA GLY A 36 58.88 -31.40 -4.60
C GLY A 36 58.36 -30.00 -4.94
N GLY A 37 59.11 -29.24 -5.73
CA GLY A 37 58.71 -27.91 -6.16
C GLY A 37 57.54 -27.90 -7.13
N GLU A 38 57.40 -28.91 -8.00
CA GLU A 38 56.20 -29.05 -8.85
C GLU A 38 54.92 -29.16 -8.01
N ARG A 39 54.97 -29.92 -6.89
CA ARG A 39 53.83 -30.01 -5.96
C ARG A 39 53.54 -28.69 -5.25
N GLU A 40 54.57 -27.92 -4.90
CA GLU A 40 54.41 -26.59 -4.30
C GLU A 40 53.75 -25.61 -5.29
N VAL A 41 54.12 -25.67 -6.57
CA VAL A 41 53.47 -24.88 -7.64
C VAL A 41 52.02 -25.32 -7.85
N GLY A 42 51.74 -26.62 -7.83
CA GLY A 42 50.37 -27.16 -7.86
C GLY A 42 49.51 -26.58 -6.73
N ASN A 43 49.97 -26.72 -5.49
CA ASN A 43 49.26 -26.20 -4.31
C ASN A 43 49.05 -24.67 -4.36
N ALA A 44 50.06 -23.92 -4.83
CA ALA A 44 49.96 -22.47 -5.01
C ALA A 44 48.91 -22.09 -6.06
N THR A 45 48.81 -22.88 -7.13
CA THR A 45 47.83 -22.71 -8.21
C THR A 45 46.42 -23.00 -7.73
N ASP A 46 46.24 -24.10 -6.97
CA ASP A 46 44.97 -24.46 -6.35
C ASP A 46 44.48 -23.36 -5.40
N ALA A 47 45.36 -22.87 -4.52
CA ALA A 47 45.05 -21.77 -3.62
C ALA A 47 44.69 -20.48 -4.38
N GLY A 48 45.42 -20.19 -5.47
CA GLY A 48 45.16 -19.06 -6.36
C GLY A 48 43.79 -19.13 -7.02
N VAL A 49 43.38 -20.30 -7.55
CA VAL A 49 42.09 -20.41 -8.24
C VAL A 49 40.92 -20.46 -7.25
N LEU A 50 41.12 -21.01 -6.04
CA LEU A 50 40.13 -20.97 -4.96
C LEU A 50 39.87 -19.55 -4.47
N ILE A 51 40.90 -18.69 -4.35
CA ILE A 51 40.67 -17.29 -3.99
C ILE A 51 39.91 -16.54 -5.08
N VAL A 52 40.13 -16.87 -6.36
CA VAL A 52 39.37 -16.31 -7.48
C VAL A 52 37.89 -16.69 -7.36
N ALA A 53 37.59 -17.97 -7.15
CA ALA A 53 36.22 -18.44 -6.96
C ALA A 53 35.54 -17.77 -5.75
N ARG A 54 36.26 -17.59 -4.64
CA ARG A 54 35.76 -16.84 -3.48
C ARG A 54 35.51 -15.37 -3.80
N ASN A 55 36.44 -14.71 -4.49
CA ASN A 55 36.35 -13.27 -4.78
C ASN A 55 35.31 -12.95 -5.87
N ALA A 56 35.01 -13.89 -6.77
CA ALA A 56 33.91 -13.78 -7.72
C ALA A 56 32.54 -13.60 -7.04
N MET A 57 32.39 -14.11 -5.82
CA MET A 57 31.19 -13.96 -4.99
C MET A 57 31.14 -12.65 -4.21
N SER A 58 32.26 -11.92 -4.11
CA SER A 58 32.37 -10.76 -3.23
C SER A 58 31.78 -9.49 -3.84
N PRO A 59 30.83 -8.80 -3.19
CA PRO A 59 30.26 -7.53 -3.67
C PRO A 59 31.27 -6.39 -3.75
N THR A 60 32.32 -6.44 -2.93
CA THR A 60 33.33 -5.39 -2.86
C THR A 60 34.30 -5.47 -4.02
N ILE A 61 34.65 -6.70 -4.43
CA ILE A 61 35.62 -6.97 -5.50
C ILE A 61 34.91 -7.04 -6.85
N VAL A 62 33.87 -7.88 -6.95
CA VAL A 62 33.11 -8.11 -8.17
C VAL A 62 31.64 -7.78 -7.91
N GLY A 63 31.36 -6.49 -7.85
CA GLY A 63 30.00 -5.97 -7.68
C GLY A 63 29.62 -5.00 -8.79
N VAL A 64 28.36 -5.02 -9.20
CA VAL A 64 27.73 -4.08 -10.13
C VAL A 64 27.03 -2.99 -9.32
N ASP A 65 27.25 -1.73 -9.65
CA ASP A 65 26.54 -0.63 -9.01
C ASP A 65 25.17 -0.47 -9.68
N PHE A 66 24.09 -0.41 -8.92
CA PHE A 66 22.77 -0.19 -9.49
C PHE A 66 22.64 1.16 -10.21
N SER A 67 23.48 2.15 -9.88
CA SER A 67 23.54 3.41 -10.60
C SER A 67 23.97 3.25 -12.07
N SER A 68 24.70 2.17 -12.42
CA SER A 68 25.16 1.90 -13.79
C SER A 68 24.17 1.08 -14.64
N ILE A 69 23.00 0.73 -14.08
CA ILE A 69 21.96 -0.04 -14.78
C ILE A 69 20.83 0.88 -15.26
N GLY A 70 20.42 1.86 -14.45
CA GLY A 70 19.38 2.83 -14.78
C GLY A 70 18.26 2.89 -13.74
N ALA A 71 17.23 3.70 -14.02
CA ALA A 71 16.16 4.00 -13.05
C ALA A 71 15.37 2.77 -12.58
N SER A 72 15.21 1.73 -13.42
CA SER A 72 14.48 0.51 -13.06
C SER A 72 15.22 -0.38 -12.05
N ALA A 73 16.54 -0.19 -11.88
CA ALA A 73 17.31 -0.92 -10.87
C ALA A 73 16.90 -0.55 -9.42
N SER A 74 16.18 0.56 -9.24
CA SER A 74 15.62 0.95 -7.95
C SER A 74 14.67 -0.08 -7.36
N ASP A 75 14.09 -0.93 -8.21
CA ASP A 75 13.09 -1.90 -7.77
C ASP A 75 13.74 -3.07 -7.01
N PHE A 76 15.06 -3.23 -7.13
CA PHE A 76 15.85 -4.23 -6.41
C PHE A 76 16.54 -3.68 -5.15
N ILE A 77 16.27 -2.44 -4.76
CA ILE A 77 16.81 -1.89 -3.50
C ILE A 77 16.22 -2.69 -2.33
N GLY A 78 17.04 -3.08 -1.36
CA GLY A 78 16.72 -4.03 -0.29
C GLY A 78 17.21 -5.46 -0.58
N LEU A 79 17.59 -5.76 -1.83
CA LEU A 79 18.33 -6.98 -2.19
C LEU A 79 19.82 -6.70 -2.42
N ASP A 80 20.23 -5.43 -2.46
CA ASP A 80 21.62 -5.01 -2.51
C ASP A 80 22.39 -5.39 -1.25
N GLU A 81 23.69 -5.53 -1.41
CA GLU A 81 24.61 -5.59 -0.28
C GLU A 81 25.16 -4.19 -0.02
N ALA A 82 24.86 -3.63 1.16
CA ALA A 82 25.39 -2.35 1.59
C ALA A 82 26.91 -2.47 1.77
N VAL A 83 27.68 -1.86 0.88
CA VAL A 83 29.15 -1.83 0.99
C VAL A 83 29.57 -0.48 1.56
N THR A 84 29.85 -0.45 2.87
CA THR A 84 30.43 0.73 3.52
C THR A 84 31.86 0.98 3.00
N GLY A 85 32.18 2.21 2.61
CA GLY A 85 33.57 2.65 2.38
C GLY A 85 34.07 2.70 0.93
N LEU A 86 33.20 2.55 -0.09
CA LEU A 86 33.61 2.57 -1.51
C LEU A 86 33.07 3.76 -2.33
N GLY A 87 32.53 4.81 -1.70
CA GLY A 87 32.04 6.00 -2.41
C GLY A 87 30.84 5.77 -3.34
N SER A 88 30.23 4.58 -3.29
CA SER A 88 28.99 4.27 -3.99
C SER A 88 27.82 4.77 -3.14
N THR A 89 27.01 5.65 -3.72
CA THR A 89 25.75 6.16 -3.14
C THR A 89 24.58 5.19 -3.37
N GLY A 90 24.83 4.04 -4.00
CA GLY A 90 23.83 3.05 -4.40
C GLY A 90 24.15 1.63 -3.90
N GLY A 91 23.14 0.76 -3.99
CA GLY A 91 23.29 -0.66 -3.70
C GLY A 91 24.14 -1.38 -4.74
N ARG A 92 24.88 -2.42 -4.33
CA ARG A 92 25.67 -3.27 -5.25
C ARG A 92 25.08 -4.68 -5.38
N ALA A 93 25.12 -5.20 -6.60
CA ALA A 93 24.81 -6.60 -6.92
C ALA A 93 26.07 -7.43 -7.13
N SER A 94 26.15 -8.57 -6.46
CA SER A 94 27.17 -9.61 -6.53
C SER A 94 26.55 -10.92 -7.02
N MET A 95 27.37 -11.95 -7.28
CA MET A 95 26.82 -13.27 -7.61
C MET A 95 25.97 -13.85 -6.47
N GLN A 96 26.24 -13.45 -5.22
CA GLN A 96 25.53 -13.91 -4.04
C GLN A 96 24.08 -13.42 -3.99
N ASN A 97 23.82 -12.15 -4.34
CA ASN A 97 22.47 -11.59 -4.34
C ASN A 97 21.80 -11.58 -5.72
N LEU A 98 22.53 -11.87 -6.81
CA LEU A 98 21.96 -11.96 -8.16
C LEU A 98 20.76 -12.90 -8.23
N ASN A 99 20.85 -14.07 -7.63
CA ASN A 99 19.73 -15.02 -7.61
C ASN A 99 18.51 -14.48 -6.86
N ARG A 100 18.69 -13.57 -5.89
CA ARG A 100 17.57 -12.91 -5.19
C ARG A 100 16.86 -11.92 -6.11
N ILE A 101 17.64 -11.13 -6.88
CA ILE A 101 17.14 -10.19 -7.89
C ILE A 101 16.32 -10.93 -8.96
N ILE A 102 16.86 -12.07 -9.41
CA ILE A 102 16.19 -12.94 -10.37
C ILE A 102 14.91 -13.52 -9.77
N ALA A 103 14.93 -14.00 -8.53
CA ALA A 103 13.76 -14.53 -7.85
C ALA A 103 12.66 -13.48 -7.65
N GLN A 104 13.01 -12.22 -7.32
CA GLN A 104 12.04 -11.11 -7.29
C GLN A 104 11.35 -10.93 -8.65
N SER A 105 12.11 -11.00 -9.74
CA SER A 105 11.57 -10.91 -11.11
C SER A 105 10.58 -12.05 -11.42
N VAL A 106 10.83 -13.25 -10.90
CA VAL A 106 9.92 -14.40 -11.01
C VAL A 106 8.63 -14.15 -10.22
N LEU A 107 8.71 -13.63 -8.98
CA LEU A 107 7.53 -13.30 -8.18
C LEU A 107 6.66 -12.23 -8.86
N VAL A 108 7.28 -11.19 -9.42
CA VAL A 108 6.58 -10.14 -10.17
C VAL A 108 5.87 -10.72 -11.40
N ALA A 109 6.51 -11.64 -12.13
CA ALA A 109 5.88 -12.30 -13.27
C ALA A 109 4.68 -13.17 -12.88
N LEU A 110 4.78 -13.96 -11.81
CA LEU A 110 3.66 -14.77 -11.31
C LEU A 110 2.49 -13.89 -10.83
N ASN A 111 2.78 -12.74 -10.22
CA ASN A 111 1.76 -11.77 -9.86
C ASN A 111 1.12 -11.13 -11.10
N ALA A 112 1.90 -10.77 -12.11
CA ALA A 112 1.40 -10.24 -13.38
C ALA A 112 0.52 -11.25 -14.12
N GLN A 113 0.86 -12.55 -14.07
CA GLN A 113 0.04 -13.61 -14.62
C GLN A 113 -1.33 -13.71 -13.95
N HIS A 114 -1.38 -13.60 -12.62
CA HIS A 114 -2.65 -13.60 -11.89
C HIS A 114 -3.53 -12.41 -12.27
N ILE A 115 -2.91 -11.26 -12.49
CA ILE A 115 -3.60 -10.01 -12.84
C ILE A 115 -4.10 -10.03 -14.29
N ASP A 116 -3.31 -10.63 -15.18
CA ASP A 116 -3.63 -10.86 -16.60
C ASP A 116 -3.93 -9.59 -17.42
N THR A 117 -3.19 -8.50 -17.15
CA THR A 117 -3.28 -7.24 -17.91
C THR A 117 -2.04 -7.04 -18.79
N ALA A 118 -2.20 -6.33 -19.92
CA ALA A 118 -1.10 -6.01 -20.83
C ALA A 118 -0.02 -5.11 -20.16
N GLU A 119 -0.45 -4.20 -19.28
CA GLU A 119 0.46 -3.33 -18.53
C GLU A 119 1.32 -4.14 -17.54
N ALA A 120 0.71 -5.05 -16.77
CA ALA A 120 1.43 -5.90 -15.83
C ALA A 120 2.45 -6.81 -16.54
N ALA A 121 2.09 -7.38 -17.69
CA ALA A 121 2.99 -8.20 -18.49
C ALA A 121 4.20 -7.38 -19.03
N THR A 122 3.97 -6.13 -19.43
CA THR A 122 5.01 -5.18 -19.87
C THR A 122 5.95 -4.82 -18.72
N HIS A 123 5.41 -4.51 -17.54
CA HIS A 123 6.20 -4.21 -16.36
C HIS A 123 7.02 -5.42 -15.88
N ALA A 124 6.42 -6.62 -15.82
CA ALA A 124 7.14 -7.85 -15.49
C ALA A 124 8.31 -8.11 -16.44
N THR A 125 8.11 -7.88 -17.75
CA THR A 125 9.17 -7.98 -18.76
C THR A 125 10.28 -6.96 -18.53
N THR A 126 9.92 -5.73 -18.14
CA THR A 126 10.88 -4.65 -17.83
C THR A 126 11.76 -5.02 -16.62
N ILE A 127 11.16 -5.55 -15.55
CA ILE A 127 11.90 -6.01 -14.36
C ILE A 127 12.83 -7.17 -14.72
N ALA A 128 12.33 -8.17 -15.45
CA ALA A 128 13.14 -9.31 -15.88
C ALA A 128 14.32 -8.89 -16.76
N ASN A 129 14.12 -7.96 -17.69
CA ASN A 129 15.21 -7.41 -18.51
C ASN A 129 16.23 -6.62 -17.69
N THR A 130 15.78 -5.87 -16.68
CA THR A 130 16.67 -5.15 -15.76
C THR A 130 17.52 -6.15 -14.96
N ALA A 131 16.94 -7.24 -14.45
CA ALA A 131 17.69 -8.32 -13.80
C ALA A 131 18.72 -8.96 -14.74
N LYS A 132 18.37 -9.19 -16.02
CA LYS A 132 19.32 -9.67 -17.04
C LYS A 132 20.46 -8.69 -17.28
N GLN A 133 20.20 -7.38 -17.27
CA GLN A 133 21.27 -6.37 -17.41
C GLN A 133 22.25 -6.42 -16.24
N VAL A 134 21.76 -6.59 -15.00
CA VAL A 134 22.63 -6.79 -13.83
C VAL A 134 23.51 -8.02 -14.03
N ALA A 135 22.91 -9.15 -14.45
CA ALA A 135 23.64 -10.38 -14.75
C ALA A 135 24.69 -10.18 -15.85
N THR A 136 24.35 -9.48 -16.94
CA THR A 136 25.28 -9.18 -18.05
C THR A 136 26.46 -8.33 -17.59
N GLN A 137 26.23 -7.29 -16.78
CA GLN A 137 27.33 -6.48 -16.25
C GLN A 137 28.23 -7.30 -15.32
N LEU A 138 27.64 -8.20 -14.51
CA LEU A 138 28.40 -9.09 -13.65
C LEU A 138 29.22 -10.10 -14.46
N ARG A 139 28.62 -10.69 -15.50
CA ARG A 139 29.29 -11.56 -16.47
C ARG A 139 30.49 -10.86 -17.09
N ASN A 140 30.32 -9.61 -17.55
CA ASN A 140 31.40 -8.83 -18.13
C ASN A 140 32.53 -8.56 -17.12
N LYS A 141 32.22 -8.34 -15.84
CA LYS A 141 33.24 -8.19 -14.80
C LYS A 141 33.96 -9.49 -14.46
N LEU A 142 33.29 -10.64 -14.56
CA LEU A 142 33.89 -11.95 -14.30
C LEU A 142 34.71 -12.47 -15.48
N HIS A 143 34.36 -12.11 -16.71
CA HIS A 143 35.22 -12.34 -17.88
C HIS A 143 36.37 -11.32 -17.97
N ASN A 144 36.23 -10.11 -17.42
CA ASN A 144 37.27 -9.07 -17.41
C ASN A 144 38.32 -9.34 -16.34
N THR A 145 39.47 -9.83 -16.81
CA THR A 145 40.33 -10.69 -16.01
C THR A 145 41.32 -9.96 -15.13
N ASN A 146 41.55 -8.65 -15.29
CA ASN A 146 42.66 -7.97 -14.61
C ASN A 146 42.56 -8.01 -13.08
N THR A 147 41.37 -7.78 -12.51
CA THR A 147 41.17 -7.81 -11.05
C THR A 147 41.31 -9.22 -10.49
N LEU A 148 40.69 -10.22 -11.12
CA LEU A 148 40.79 -11.61 -10.67
C LEU A 148 42.21 -12.18 -10.88
N ASN A 149 42.88 -11.82 -11.97
CA ASN A 149 44.27 -12.19 -12.24
C ASN A 149 45.20 -11.64 -11.16
N SER A 150 44.99 -10.40 -10.71
CA SER A 150 45.80 -9.81 -9.64
C SER A 150 45.63 -10.58 -8.32
N HIS A 151 44.39 -10.89 -7.92
CA HIS A 151 44.14 -11.67 -6.70
C HIS A 151 44.66 -13.11 -6.77
N PHE A 152 44.58 -13.74 -7.94
CA PHE A 152 45.24 -15.03 -8.17
C PHE A 152 46.74 -14.89 -7.91
N THR A 153 47.37 -13.90 -8.55
CA THR A 153 48.82 -13.69 -8.51
C THR A 153 49.29 -13.41 -7.08
N ASP A 154 48.57 -12.57 -6.33
CA ASP A 154 48.90 -12.24 -4.93
C ASP A 154 48.92 -13.49 -4.04
N VAL A 155 47.90 -14.34 -4.14
CA VAL A 155 47.81 -15.57 -3.34
C VAL A 155 48.79 -16.62 -3.83
N ALA A 156 48.93 -16.82 -5.14
CA ALA A 156 49.90 -17.75 -5.70
C ALA A 156 51.35 -17.37 -5.33
N HIS A 157 51.67 -16.06 -5.27
CA HIS A 157 52.98 -15.54 -4.83
C HIS A 157 53.21 -15.68 -3.33
N SER A 158 52.15 -15.58 -2.52
CA SER A 158 52.25 -15.74 -1.06
C SER A 158 52.56 -17.18 -0.64
N ASN A 159 52.25 -18.15 -1.51
CA ASN A 159 52.57 -19.55 -1.28
C ASN A 159 54.05 -19.82 -1.56
N ASN A 160 54.65 -20.64 -0.70
CA ASN A 160 56.10 -20.79 -0.68
C ASN A 160 56.57 -21.92 -1.59
N THR A 161 57.37 -21.59 -2.60
CA THR A 161 58.05 -22.53 -3.50
C THR A 161 59.48 -22.80 -3.03
N LYS A 162 59.66 -23.16 -1.76
CA LYS A 162 60.97 -23.35 -1.11
C LYS A 162 61.85 -24.33 -1.88
N MET A 163 61.26 -25.37 -2.45
CA MET A 163 62.00 -26.40 -3.20
C MET A 163 62.57 -25.86 -4.51
N TRP A 164 62.02 -24.76 -5.04
CA TRP A 164 62.51 -24.00 -6.20
C TRP A 164 63.13 -22.65 -5.83
N GLN A 165 63.71 -22.56 -4.63
CA GLN A 165 64.41 -21.36 -4.12
C GLN A 165 63.50 -20.14 -3.88
N GLY A 166 62.19 -20.34 -3.72
CA GLY A 166 61.23 -19.27 -3.43
C GLY A 166 60.83 -18.43 -4.66
N ASN A 167 61.02 -18.97 -5.86
CA ASN A 167 60.62 -18.30 -7.09
C ASN A 167 59.09 -18.16 -7.20
N LYS A 168 58.64 -16.97 -7.58
CA LYS A 168 57.22 -16.62 -7.63
C LYS A 168 56.44 -17.44 -8.66
N VAL A 169 55.22 -17.85 -8.31
CA VAL A 169 54.28 -18.55 -9.19
C VAL A 169 53.46 -17.53 -9.99
N ASN A 170 53.70 -17.42 -11.29
CA ASN A 170 53.04 -16.45 -12.15
C ASN A 170 51.88 -17.08 -12.93
N LEU A 171 50.79 -16.34 -13.09
CA LEU A 171 49.71 -16.70 -13.98
C LEU A 171 50.20 -16.70 -15.44
N VAL A 172 49.81 -17.72 -16.20
CA VAL A 172 50.06 -17.84 -17.64
C VAL A 172 48.76 -17.53 -18.38
N GLY A 173 48.75 -16.41 -19.08
CA GLY A 173 47.55 -15.92 -19.75
C GLY A 173 46.53 -15.34 -18.76
N ASN A 174 45.26 -15.48 -19.09
CA ASN A 174 44.13 -14.98 -18.30
C ASN A 174 43.38 -16.13 -17.67
N ILE A 175 42.75 -15.88 -16.51
CA ILE A 175 41.78 -16.83 -15.94
C ILE A 175 40.66 -17.08 -16.95
N ALA A 176 40.43 -18.35 -17.26
CA ALA A 176 39.30 -18.79 -18.06
C ALA A 176 38.08 -19.05 -17.16
N SER A 177 36.88 -19.01 -17.73
CA SER A 177 35.62 -19.16 -16.99
C SER A 177 34.68 -20.15 -17.66
N ALA A 178 33.87 -20.88 -16.89
CA ALA A 178 32.91 -21.87 -17.38
C ALA A 178 31.56 -21.82 -16.63
N PHE A 179 30.56 -22.50 -17.19
CA PHE A 179 29.17 -22.58 -16.72
C PHE A 179 28.87 -24.00 -16.23
N MET A 180 29.36 -24.34 -15.04
CA MET A 180 29.30 -25.69 -14.53
C MET A 180 27.96 -26.04 -13.87
N ARG A 181 27.60 -27.33 -13.95
CA ARG A 181 26.49 -27.97 -13.21
C ARG A 181 25.11 -27.33 -13.49
N PRO A 182 24.63 -27.33 -14.73
CA PRO A 182 23.27 -26.90 -15.03
C PRO A 182 22.23 -27.77 -14.33
N GLY A 183 21.14 -27.16 -13.85
CA GLY A 183 20.08 -27.82 -13.10
C GLY A 183 20.29 -27.91 -11.59
N TYR A 184 21.48 -27.60 -11.08
CA TYR A 184 21.82 -27.66 -9.66
C TYR A 184 21.34 -26.43 -8.87
N SER A 185 21.45 -26.47 -7.54
CA SER A 185 20.93 -25.43 -6.65
C SER A 185 21.58 -24.06 -6.87
N THR A 186 20.72 -23.07 -7.10
CA THR A 186 21.00 -21.68 -6.69
C THR A 186 21.03 -21.58 -5.15
N ASN A 187 21.12 -20.38 -4.60
CA ASN A 187 20.95 -20.12 -3.17
C ASN A 187 19.57 -19.56 -2.80
N VAL A 188 18.61 -19.58 -3.72
CA VAL A 188 17.27 -19.04 -3.49
C VAL A 188 16.23 -20.14 -3.59
N TYR A 189 15.20 -20.07 -2.76
CA TYR A 189 14.10 -21.01 -2.73
C TYR A 189 12.76 -20.28 -2.55
N VAL A 190 11.66 -20.92 -2.94
CA VAL A 190 10.31 -20.42 -2.60
C VAL A 190 9.92 -21.02 -1.26
N HIS A 191 9.80 -20.19 -0.23
CA HIS A 191 9.44 -20.66 1.11
C HIS A 191 8.00 -21.18 1.14
N ALA A 192 7.73 -22.28 1.85
CA ALA A 192 6.40 -22.87 1.92
C ALA A 192 5.31 -21.94 2.50
N GLY A 193 5.71 -20.97 3.32
CA GLY A 193 4.83 -19.93 3.86
C GLY A 193 4.46 -18.83 2.85
N THR A 194 5.20 -18.69 1.75
CA THR A 194 4.92 -17.69 0.71
C THR A 194 3.71 -18.12 -0.10
N LYS A 195 2.66 -17.29 -0.11
CA LYS A 195 1.45 -17.51 -0.90
C LYS A 195 1.63 -16.94 -2.29
N LEU A 196 1.79 -17.85 -3.25
CA LEU A 196 1.86 -17.52 -4.67
C LEU A 196 0.45 -17.56 -5.29
N PRO A 197 0.09 -16.55 -6.09
CA PRO A 197 -1.24 -16.50 -6.71
C PRO A 197 -1.37 -17.45 -7.91
N VAL A 198 -0.25 -17.87 -8.49
CA VAL A 198 -0.19 -18.88 -9.56
C VAL A 198 0.94 -19.86 -9.28
N SER A 199 0.74 -21.12 -9.67
CA SER A 199 1.76 -22.16 -9.56
C SER A 199 3.00 -21.80 -10.40
N PRO A 200 4.21 -21.87 -9.82
CA PRO A 200 5.44 -21.67 -10.57
C PRO A 200 5.65 -22.78 -11.61
N PRO A 201 6.44 -22.53 -12.66
CA PRO A 201 6.79 -23.57 -13.63
C PRO A 201 7.55 -24.72 -12.97
N SER A 202 7.31 -25.95 -13.41
CA SER A 202 7.95 -27.16 -12.87
C SER A 202 9.47 -27.17 -13.03
N THR A 203 10.00 -26.41 -13.98
CA THR A 203 11.44 -26.26 -14.21
C THR A 203 12.12 -25.31 -13.21
N LEU A 204 11.35 -24.61 -12.37
CA LEU A 204 11.89 -23.67 -11.39
C LEU A 204 12.72 -24.38 -10.33
N THR A 205 12.33 -25.59 -9.91
CA THR A 205 13.00 -26.33 -8.84
C THR A 205 14.20 -27.13 -9.34
N ASN A 206 15.18 -27.32 -8.46
CA ASN A 206 16.38 -28.13 -8.73
C ASN A 206 15.99 -29.52 -9.28
N GLN A 207 16.63 -29.89 -10.40
CA GLN A 207 16.31 -31.10 -11.16
C GLN A 207 17.14 -32.33 -10.75
N ASN A 208 18.06 -32.17 -9.79
CA ASN A 208 18.93 -33.24 -9.34
C ASN A 208 18.26 -34.14 -8.29
N THR A 209 18.46 -35.44 -8.40
CA THR A 209 18.01 -36.43 -7.41
C THR A 209 18.76 -36.23 -6.09
N GLY A 210 18.02 -36.09 -4.98
CA GLY A 210 18.62 -35.76 -3.67
C GLY A 210 19.02 -34.29 -3.54
N ALA A 211 18.35 -33.39 -4.27
CA ALA A 211 18.58 -31.95 -4.20
C ALA A 211 18.64 -31.47 -2.75
N ALA A 212 19.70 -30.71 -2.43
CA ALA A 212 19.79 -30.02 -1.15
C ALA A 212 18.53 -29.16 -0.97
N THR A 213 17.91 -29.24 0.20
CA THR A 213 16.83 -28.33 0.60
C THR A 213 17.42 -27.11 1.30
N SER A 214 16.62 -26.04 1.36
CA SER A 214 16.93 -24.86 2.17
C SER A 214 17.15 -25.21 3.64
N ASN A 215 17.63 -24.25 4.42
CA ASN A 215 17.80 -24.42 5.86
C ASN A 215 16.47 -24.57 6.61
N ASP A 216 15.33 -24.27 5.96
CA ASP A 216 13.99 -24.62 6.48
C ASP A 216 13.66 -26.13 6.37
N GLY A 217 14.51 -26.90 5.66
CA GLY A 217 14.42 -28.35 5.51
C GLY A 217 13.40 -28.85 4.49
N ASN A 218 12.47 -28.01 4.03
CA ASN A 218 11.28 -28.40 3.28
C ASN A 218 11.19 -27.77 1.89
N SER A 219 11.91 -26.68 1.62
CA SER A 219 11.82 -25.97 0.33
C SER A 219 12.99 -26.31 -0.59
N PRO A 220 12.74 -26.80 -1.82
CA PRO A 220 13.80 -27.02 -2.80
C PRO A 220 14.35 -25.68 -3.32
N TYR A 221 15.67 -25.60 -3.51
CA TYR A 221 16.28 -24.45 -4.19
C TYR A 221 15.85 -24.38 -5.65
N MET A 222 15.88 -23.17 -6.20
CA MET A 222 15.65 -22.95 -7.62
C MET A 222 16.82 -23.51 -8.45
N ALA A 223 16.56 -23.98 -9.67
CA ALA A 223 17.54 -24.59 -10.57
C ALA A 223 18.42 -23.56 -11.31
N GLY A 224 19.72 -23.58 -11.07
CA GLY A 224 20.69 -22.75 -11.78
C GLY A 224 20.89 -23.19 -13.22
N TYR A 225 21.17 -22.23 -14.11
CA TYR A 225 21.44 -22.46 -15.53
C TYR A 225 20.34 -23.25 -16.28
N VAL A 226 19.10 -23.20 -15.78
CA VAL A 226 17.92 -23.70 -16.47
C VAL A 226 17.06 -22.51 -16.84
N ASN A 227 16.63 -22.46 -18.10
CA ASN A 227 15.74 -21.42 -18.55
C ASN A 227 14.32 -21.67 -18.00
N TRP A 228 13.83 -20.77 -17.17
CA TRP A 228 12.46 -20.78 -16.68
C TRP A 228 11.60 -19.92 -17.59
N ASN A 229 10.63 -20.55 -18.24
CA ASN A 229 9.58 -19.84 -18.96
C ASN A 229 8.46 -19.52 -17.98
N VAL A 230 8.57 -18.36 -17.32
CA VAL A 230 7.60 -17.92 -16.31
C VAL A 230 6.49 -17.14 -17.02
N PRO A 231 5.25 -17.62 -17.04
CA PRO A 231 4.13 -16.86 -17.59
C PRO A 231 3.96 -15.53 -16.84
N CYS A 232 3.63 -14.45 -17.57
CA CYS A 232 3.43 -13.12 -17.01
C CYS A 232 2.10 -12.47 -17.40
N GLY A 233 1.14 -13.26 -17.91
CA GLY A 233 -0.20 -12.80 -18.30
C GLY A 233 -0.27 -12.36 -19.77
N ASN A 234 -1.48 -12.15 -20.27
CA ASN A 234 -1.78 -11.69 -21.63
C ASN A 234 -1.12 -12.56 -22.74
N GLY A 235 -1.01 -13.87 -22.49
CA GLY A 235 -0.33 -14.81 -23.38
C GLY A 235 1.20 -14.65 -23.49
N GLN A 236 1.81 -13.81 -22.63
CA GLN A 236 3.26 -13.57 -22.61
C GLN A 236 3.95 -14.40 -21.52
N SER A 237 5.26 -14.59 -21.69
CA SER A 237 6.11 -15.24 -20.70
C SER A 237 7.49 -14.61 -20.70
N ILE A 238 8.09 -14.51 -19.51
CA ILE A 238 9.49 -14.13 -19.37
C ILE A 238 10.36 -15.38 -19.37
N SER A 239 11.48 -15.31 -20.06
CA SER A 239 12.54 -16.33 -20.01
C SER A 239 13.66 -15.80 -19.12
N ILE A 240 13.91 -16.42 -17.98
CA ILE A 240 14.95 -16.02 -17.03
C ILE A 240 15.52 -17.27 -16.33
N ALA A 241 16.76 -17.19 -15.87
CA ALA A 241 17.48 -18.29 -15.24
C ALA A 241 18.39 -17.75 -14.14
N GLY A 242 18.62 -18.54 -13.09
CA GLY A 242 19.59 -18.23 -12.03
C GLY A 242 20.97 -18.85 -12.27
N VAL A 243 21.90 -18.62 -11.35
CA VAL A 243 23.26 -19.19 -11.36
C VAL A 243 23.42 -20.20 -10.21
N PRO A 244 23.91 -21.41 -10.48
CA PRO A 244 24.16 -22.39 -9.43
C PRO A 244 25.39 -21.97 -8.61
N ILE A 245 25.18 -21.83 -7.30
CA ILE A 245 26.21 -21.36 -6.35
C ILE A 245 26.32 -22.21 -5.08
N PHE A 246 25.57 -23.32 -4.99
CA PHE A 246 25.75 -24.36 -3.97
C PHE A 246 25.77 -23.84 -2.51
N PRO A 247 24.62 -23.50 -1.92
CA PRO A 247 24.49 -22.78 -0.63
C PRO A 247 24.95 -23.53 0.63
N LYS A 248 25.49 -24.75 0.48
CA LYS A 248 25.99 -25.60 1.58
C LYS A 248 27.41 -26.12 1.31
N THR A 249 28.10 -25.57 0.33
CA THR A 249 29.47 -25.99 -0.01
C THR A 249 30.39 -24.78 -0.08
N GLN A 250 31.64 -24.98 0.29
CA GLN A 250 32.67 -23.98 0.06
C GLN A 250 33.13 -24.04 -1.40
N PRO A 251 33.76 -22.96 -1.92
CA PRO A 251 34.49 -23.04 -3.18
C PRO A 251 35.47 -24.22 -3.13
N HIS A 252 35.48 -25.04 -4.16
CA HIS A 252 36.28 -26.26 -4.21
C HIS A 252 36.83 -26.50 -5.60
N ILE A 253 37.90 -27.30 -5.67
CA ILE A 253 38.55 -27.69 -6.92
C ILE A 253 37.65 -28.69 -7.66
N VAL A 254 37.62 -28.55 -8.98
CA VAL A 254 36.85 -29.40 -9.89
C VAL A 254 37.76 -29.98 -10.97
N ASP A 255 37.31 -31.07 -11.59
CA ASP A 255 38.06 -31.72 -12.66
C ASP A 255 38.18 -30.83 -13.91
N VAL A 256 39.32 -30.92 -14.58
CA VAL A 256 39.63 -30.11 -15.77
C VAL A 256 38.77 -30.53 -16.96
N GLY A 257 38.52 -31.83 -17.13
CA GLY A 257 37.66 -32.34 -18.19
C GLY A 257 36.20 -31.88 -18.00
N GLU A 258 35.73 -31.85 -16.77
CA GLU A 258 34.40 -31.30 -16.45
C GLU A 258 34.31 -29.80 -16.74
N PHE A 259 35.34 -29.04 -16.41
CA PHE A 259 35.42 -27.60 -16.72
C PHE A 259 35.41 -27.34 -18.23
N ASP A 260 36.26 -28.04 -18.98
CA ASP A 260 36.42 -27.85 -20.42
C ASP A 260 35.16 -28.28 -21.20
N GLY A 261 34.38 -29.22 -20.67
CA GLY A 261 33.06 -29.58 -21.20
C GLY A 261 31.96 -28.54 -20.94
N ALA A 262 32.20 -27.56 -20.05
CA ALA A 262 31.20 -26.61 -19.56
C ALA A 262 31.47 -25.15 -19.96
N THR A 263 32.33 -24.90 -20.96
CA THR A 263 32.70 -23.54 -21.38
C THR A 263 31.61 -22.80 -22.14
N THR A 264 30.62 -23.54 -22.66
CA THR A 264 29.49 -22.97 -23.44
C THR A 264 28.35 -22.56 -22.51
N ASP A 265 27.77 -21.39 -22.74
CA ASP A 265 26.59 -20.91 -22.00
C ASP A 265 25.40 -21.88 -22.23
N PRO A 266 24.90 -22.56 -21.17
CA PRO A 266 23.91 -23.63 -21.29
C PRO A 266 22.53 -23.15 -21.74
N ILE A 267 22.23 -21.85 -21.61
CA ILE A 267 20.93 -21.29 -22.01
C ILE A 267 21.00 -20.45 -23.28
N GLY A 268 22.20 -20.25 -23.86
CA GLY A 268 22.42 -19.43 -25.07
C GLY A 268 22.03 -17.96 -24.94
N GLY A 269 21.71 -17.48 -23.73
CA GLY A 269 21.14 -16.16 -23.46
C GLY A 269 22.16 -15.03 -23.37
N ASN A 270 23.46 -15.34 -23.24
CA ASN A 270 24.57 -14.38 -23.16
C ASN A 270 24.51 -13.36 -22.00
N TYR A 271 23.64 -13.55 -21.01
CA TYR A 271 23.51 -12.64 -19.87
C TYR A 271 23.98 -13.25 -18.55
N LEU A 272 24.02 -14.57 -18.41
CA LEU A 272 24.39 -15.18 -17.15
C LEU A 272 25.89 -15.12 -16.90
N PRO A 273 26.31 -14.85 -15.64
CA PRO A 273 27.71 -14.95 -15.27
C PRO A 273 28.17 -16.41 -15.13
N PRO A 274 29.46 -16.69 -15.43
CA PRO A 274 30.06 -17.99 -15.18
C PRO A 274 30.25 -18.22 -13.67
N ASN A 275 30.27 -19.48 -13.26
CA ASN A 275 30.38 -19.90 -11.86
C ASN A 275 31.63 -20.75 -11.57
N ALA A 276 32.48 -20.97 -12.57
CA ALA A 276 33.73 -21.69 -12.41
C ALA A 276 34.87 -20.97 -13.11
N PHE A 277 36.09 -21.13 -12.58
CA PHE A 277 37.30 -20.47 -13.05
C PHE A 277 38.45 -21.45 -13.19
N LYS A 278 39.25 -21.30 -14.25
CA LYS A 278 40.45 -22.08 -14.55
C LYS A 278 41.65 -21.17 -14.66
N ALA A 279 42.74 -21.53 -14.01
CA ALA A 279 44.00 -20.81 -14.07
C ALA A 279 45.13 -21.77 -14.43
N THR A 280 46.01 -21.31 -15.31
CA THR A 280 47.29 -21.95 -15.60
C THR A 280 48.38 -21.10 -14.98
N SER A 281 49.31 -21.70 -14.27
CA SER A 281 50.43 -20.99 -13.65
C SER A 281 51.77 -21.65 -13.98
N GLN A 282 52.85 -20.90 -13.79
CA GLN A 282 54.21 -21.39 -13.93
C GLN A 282 55.14 -20.75 -12.91
N ALA A 283 56.16 -21.49 -12.51
CA ALA A 283 57.33 -20.93 -11.84
C ALA A 283 58.60 -21.49 -12.49
N THR A 284 59.71 -20.75 -12.34
CA THR A 284 61.02 -21.17 -12.82
C THR A 284 61.79 -21.80 -11.67
N GLU A 285 62.44 -22.94 -11.89
CA GLU A 285 63.33 -23.56 -10.90
C GLU A 285 64.69 -22.85 -10.92
N GLY A 286 65.17 -22.43 -9.75
CA GLY A 286 66.33 -21.55 -9.63
C GLY A 286 67.69 -22.16 -10.01
N SER A 287 67.84 -23.49 -10.03
CA SER A 287 69.13 -24.15 -10.25
C SER A 287 69.35 -24.59 -11.71
N SER A 288 68.28 -24.94 -12.42
CA SER A 288 68.27 -25.44 -13.80
C SER A 288 67.71 -24.43 -14.79
N GLY A 289 66.97 -23.42 -14.32
CA GLY A 289 66.26 -22.48 -15.18
C GLY A 289 65.03 -23.10 -15.86
N THR A 290 64.66 -24.33 -15.52
CA THR A 290 63.51 -25.03 -16.11
C THR A 290 62.22 -24.47 -15.54
N THR A 291 61.21 -24.24 -16.39
CA THR A 291 59.86 -23.86 -15.94
C THR A 291 59.02 -25.10 -15.73
N GLY A 292 58.34 -25.20 -14.59
CA GLY A 292 57.22 -26.13 -14.43
C GLY A 292 55.94 -25.38 -14.14
N GLY A 293 54.84 -25.94 -14.61
CA GLY A 293 53.52 -25.33 -14.56
C GLY A 293 52.48 -26.25 -13.95
N ALA A 294 51.39 -25.64 -13.50
CA ALA A 294 50.24 -26.34 -12.98
C ALA A 294 48.97 -25.69 -13.51
N LEU A 295 47.89 -26.46 -13.53
CA LEU A 295 46.57 -26.01 -13.93
C LEU A 295 45.57 -26.44 -12.87
N ALA A 296 44.70 -25.51 -12.47
CA ALA A 296 43.65 -25.75 -11.49
C ALA A 296 42.33 -25.13 -11.94
N CYS A 297 41.23 -25.80 -11.61
CA CYS A 297 39.88 -25.32 -11.84
C CYS A 297 39.14 -25.27 -10.49
N ALA A 298 38.41 -24.20 -10.21
CA ALA A 298 37.52 -24.11 -9.05
C ALA A 298 36.13 -23.65 -9.45
N ILE A 299 35.14 -24.15 -8.72
CA ILE A 299 33.75 -23.69 -8.78
C ILE A 299 33.42 -22.84 -7.56
N VAL A 300 32.55 -21.85 -7.73
CA VAL A 300 32.03 -21.06 -6.62
C VAL A 300 31.15 -21.92 -5.70
N GLY A 301 31.16 -21.56 -4.43
CA GLY A 301 30.30 -22.15 -3.40
C GLY A 301 30.06 -21.10 -2.31
N VAL A 302 28.94 -21.21 -1.61
CA VAL A 302 28.67 -20.37 -0.46
C VAL A 302 28.19 -21.22 0.72
N LEU A 303 28.69 -20.91 1.92
CA LEU A 303 28.30 -21.62 3.15
C LEU A 303 27.23 -20.80 3.88
N ASP A 304 26.11 -21.42 4.21
CA ASP A 304 25.03 -20.87 5.05
C ASP A 304 24.50 -19.51 4.59
N LYS A 305 24.44 -19.32 3.25
CA LYS A 305 23.84 -18.14 2.62
C LYS A 305 22.73 -18.56 1.67
N ASP A 306 21.64 -19.03 2.24
CA ASP A 306 20.38 -19.23 1.54
C ASP A 306 19.40 -18.08 1.79
N PHE A 307 18.50 -17.87 0.82
CA PHE A 307 17.52 -16.80 0.88
C PHE A 307 16.16 -17.29 0.37
N ALA A 308 15.09 -16.92 1.06
CA ALA A 308 13.75 -17.04 0.50
C ALA A 308 13.56 -16.01 -0.63
N ALA A 309 12.85 -16.40 -1.68
CA ALA A 309 12.36 -15.50 -2.71
C ALA A 309 11.40 -14.49 -2.06
N ALA A 310 11.70 -13.20 -2.22
CA ALA A 310 10.93 -12.13 -1.59
C ALA A 310 11.01 -10.83 -2.40
N ILE A 311 10.09 -9.91 -2.11
CA ILE A 311 10.06 -8.51 -2.55
C ILE A 311 10.26 -7.65 -1.29
N PRO A 312 11.48 -7.47 -0.76
CA PRO A 312 11.69 -6.97 0.61
C PRO A 312 11.15 -5.56 0.87
N ARG A 313 11.09 -4.73 -0.18
CA ARG A 313 10.52 -3.38 -0.13
C ARG A 313 9.08 -3.32 -0.65
N GLY A 314 8.45 -4.47 -0.83
CA GLY A 314 7.06 -4.58 -1.23
C GLY A 314 6.14 -3.87 -0.23
N TYR A 315 5.17 -3.13 -0.75
CA TYR A 315 4.19 -2.42 0.07
C TYR A 315 2.79 -2.51 -0.54
N VAL A 316 1.79 -2.37 0.33
CA VAL A 316 0.39 -2.18 -0.04
C VAL A 316 0.01 -0.75 0.27
N ARG A 317 -0.63 -0.08 -0.68
CA ARG A 317 -1.07 1.30 -0.51
C ARG A 317 -2.53 1.32 -0.09
N ILE A 318 -2.86 2.18 0.87
CA ILE A 318 -4.21 2.32 1.42
C ILE A 318 -4.59 3.78 1.28
N ASN A 319 -5.60 4.05 0.47
CA ASN A 319 -6.05 5.39 0.12
C ASN A 319 -7.44 5.64 0.68
N ASN A 320 -7.65 6.81 1.26
CA ASN A 320 -8.98 7.35 1.49
C ASN A 320 -9.27 8.41 0.44
N GLY A 321 -10.43 8.34 -0.19
CA GLY A 321 -10.88 9.36 -1.14
C GLY A 321 -10.77 10.79 -0.58
N GLU A 322 -10.72 11.77 -1.46
CA GLU A 322 -10.64 13.17 -1.06
C GLU A 322 -11.95 13.66 -0.42
N ASP A 323 -11.88 14.84 0.21
CA ASP A 323 -13.05 15.55 0.73
C ASP A 323 -14.10 15.75 -0.38
N ALA A 324 -15.38 15.55 -0.06
CA ALA A 324 -16.52 15.84 -0.92
C ALA A 324 -16.48 17.28 -1.48
N ASN A 325 -15.98 18.26 -0.71
CA ASN A 325 -15.83 19.65 -1.18
C ASN A 325 -14.71 19.83 -2.22
N ALA A 326 -13.65 19.01 -2.17
CA ALA A 326 -12.58 19.04 -3.16
C ALA A 326 -13.01 18.34 -4.45
N GLN A 327 -13.84 17.30 -4.32
CA GLN A 327 -14.33 16.49 -5.44
C GLN A 327 -15.51 17.15 -6.15
N ASN A 328 -16.38 17.86 -5.45
CA ASN A 328 -17.59 18.45 -6.01
C ASN A 328 -17.48 19.98 -5.98
N ALA A 329 -17.68 20.64 -7.12
CA ALA A 329 -17.64 22.11 -7.18
C ALA A 329 -18.68 22.68 -6.20
N PRO A 330 -18.31 23.64 -5.33
CA PRO A 330 -19.26 24.26 -4.43
C PRO A 330 -20.38 24.88 -5.28
N LEU A 331 -21.63 24.57 -4.94
CA LEU A 331 -22.78 25.23 -5.55
C LEU A 331 -22.59 26.73 -5.41
N ALA A 332 -22.51 27.44 -6.54
CA ALA A 332 -22.36 28.89 -6.55
C ALA A 332 -23.54 29.52 -5.80
N ASP A 333 -23.19 30.45 -4.89
CA ASP A 333 -24.05 31.33 -4.11
C ASP A 333 -24.87 30.73 -2.95
N PRO A 334 -24.37 30.81 -1.70
CA PRO A 334 -25.24 30.80 -0.54
C PRO A 334 -25.97 32.15 -0.42
N VAL A 335 -27.27 32.16 -0.70
CA VAL A 335 -28.16 33.24 -0.27
C VAL A 335 -28.37 33.07 1.23
N VAL A 336 -27.93 34.06 2.01
CA VAL A 336 -28.07 34.12 3.48
C VAL A 336 -28.99 35.29 3.82
N ASP A 337 -30.27 35.00 3.92
CA ASP A 337 -31.29 35.86 4.52
C ASP A 337 -32.23 34.95 5.31
N GLY A 338 -32.08 35.00 6.63
CA GLY A 338 -32.85 34.20 7.59
C GLY A 338 -33.81 35.07 8.41
N THR A 339 -34.49 36.04 7.79
CA THR A 339 -35.35 36.95 8.56
C THR A 339 -36.71 36.33 8.94
N ASN A 340 -37.07 35.14 8.44
CA ASN A 340 -38.36 34.48 8.72
C ASN A 340 -38.25 32.95 8.96
N ASP A 341 -37.58 32.53 10.04
CA ASP A 341 -37.67 31.13 10.49
C ASP A 341 -38.94 30.90 11.34
N ILE A 342 -39.94 30.25 10.74
CA ILE A 342 -41.23 29.94 11.38
C ILE A 342 -41.09 28.95 12.56
N PHE A 343 -39.98 28.20 12.63
CA PHE A 343 -39.78 27.23 13.72
C PHE A 343 -39.29 27.86 15.03
N ASN A 344 -38.97 29.15 15.03
CA ASN A 344 -38.58 29.83 16.27
C ASN A 344 -39.78 30.39 17.05
N ASN A 345 -41.01 30.36 16.48
CA ASN A 345 -42.20 30.89 17.17
C ASN A 345 -43.30 29.85 17.46
N GLU A 346 -43.32 28.68 16.79
CA GLU A 346 -44.44 27.73 16.98
C GLU A 346 -44.14 26.56 17.92
N LEU A 347 -42.87 26.28 18.27
CA LEU A 347 -42.50 25.04 18.97
C LEU A 347 -41.68 25.21 20.26
N TRP A 348 -41.43 26.44 20.70
CA TRP A 348 -40.79 26.72 21.99
C TRP A 348 -41.74 27.47 22.94
N PRO A 349 -42.01 26.95 24.16
CA PRO A 349 -42.70 27.72 25.18
C PRO A 349 -41.89 28.99 25.54
N PRO A 350 -42.57 30.10 25.85
CA PRO A 350 -43.92 30.13 26.43
C PRO A 350 -45.06 30.51 25.47
N SER A 351 -44.86 30.55 24.14
CA SER A 351 -45.88 31.03 23.21
C SER A 351 -46.01 30.19 21.94
N ALA A 352 -46.15 28.86 22.09
CA ALA A 352 -46.42 27.95 20.98
C ALA A 352 -47.92 27.96 20.61
N VAL A 353 -48.25 28.04 19.31
CA VAL A 353 -49.61 27.91 18.77
C VAL A 353 -49.66 26.68 17.87
N ASN A 354 -50.62 25.77 18.12
CA ASN A 354 -50.83 24.57 17.31
C ASN A 354 -52.00 24.72 16.33
N VAL A 355 -51.85 24.10 15.15
CA VAL A 355 -52.81 24.10 14.03
C VAL A 355 -53.81 22.93 14.16
N ALA A 356 -55.10 23.21 14.00
CA ALA A 356 -56.17 22.20 13.96
C ALA A 356 -56.64 21.95 12.51
N SER A 357 -56.93 20.69 12.14
CA SER A 357 -57.37 20.35 10.79
C SER A 357 -58.88 20.63 10.56
N ASN A 358 -59.09 21.64 9.73
CA ASN A 358 -60.16 21.87 8.74
C ASN A 358 -61.64 21.70 9.12
N GLY A 359 -62.29 22.86 9.26
CA GLY A 359 -63.74 23.03 9.24
C GLY A 359 -64.14 24.45 9.66
N SER A 360 -63.94 25.42 8.76
CA SER A 360 -64.26 26.87 8.88
C SER A 360 -63.39 27.72 9.85
N ASN A 361 -62.29 28.24 9.29
CA ASN A 361 -61.49 29.43 9.69
C ASN A 361 -61.49 29.88 11.16
N THR A 362 -60.49 29.44 11.93
CA THR A 362 -59.70 30.26 12.88
C THR A 362 -58.35 29.56 13.13
N MET A 363 -57.23 30.26 12.95
CA MET A 363 -55.88 29.68 12.83
C MET A 363 -54.98 29.81 14.08
N PHE A 364 -55.43 30.33 15.22
CA PHE A 364 -54.56 30.46 16.41
C PHE A 364 -55.30 30.24 17.74
N SER A 365 -54.80 29.38 18.64
CA SER A 365 -55.35 29.14 19.99
C SER A 365 -54.25 29.14 21.06
N THR A 366 -54.47 29.86 22.17
CA THR A 366 -53.56 30.01 23.32
C THR A 366 -53.96 29.13 24.52
N ASN A 367 -54.73 28.06 24.28
CA ASN A 367 -55.33 27.27 25.35
C ASN A 367 -54.30 26.38 26.08
N ALA A 368 -53.97 26.75 27.32
CA ALA A 368 -53.02 26.05 28.18
C ALA A 368 -53.36 24.56 28.46
N ALA A 369 -54.64 24.17 28.40
CA ALA A 369 -55.04 22.78 28.60
C ALA A 369 -54.65 21.87 27.42
N LEU A 370 -54.63 22.42 26.19
CA LEU A 370 -54.17 21.68 25.02
C LEU A 370 -52.64 21.51 25.03
N MET A 371 -51.90 22.50 25.54
CA MET A 371 -50.44 22.41 25.71
C MET A 371 -50.06 21.29 26.70
N SER A 372 -50.74 21.19 27.84
CA SER A 372 -50.48 20.12 28.82
C SER A 372 -50.82 18.72 28.30
N ASN A 373 -51.85 18.59 27.46
CA ASN A 373 -52.19 17.31 26.83
C ASN A 373 -51.16 16.87 25.78
N TRP A 374 -50.55 17.82 25.06
CA TRP A 374 -49.46 17.55 24.12
C TRP A 374 -48.16 17.15 24.85
N GLU A 375 -47.83 17.82 25.95
CA GLU A 375 -46.74 17.40 26.84
C GLU A 375 -46.96 15.98 27.38
N ALA A 376 -48.20 15.62 27.74
CA ALA A 376 -48.56 14.28 28.18
C ALA A 376 -48.49 13.23 27.06
N TYR A 377 -48.90 13.56 25.82
CA TYR A 377 -48.76 12.67 24.66
C TYR A 377 -47.28 12.40 24.33
N ASN A 378 -46.44 13.43 24.35
CA ASN A 378 -44.99 13.27 24.15
C ASN A 378 -44.33 12.41 25.26
N ALA A 379 -44.98 12.32 26.43
CA ALA A 379 -44.50 11.52 27.57
C ALA A 379 -45.06 10.08 27.62
N ASP A 380 -46.15 9.74 26.91
CA ASP A 380 -46.85 8.44 26.99
C ASP A 380 -46.75 7.63 25.69
N THR A 381 -46.49 6.32 25.80
CA THR A 381 -46.41 5.36 24.68
C THR A 381 -47.76 4.87 24.15
N THR A 382 -48.89 5.29 24.74
CA THR A 382 -50.23 4.75 24.40
C THR A 382 -51.36 5.78 24.30
N GLY A 383 -51.07 7.09 24.34
CA GLY A 383 -52.08 8.14 24.40
C GLY A 383 -52.89 8.34 23.11
N THR A 384 -54.21 8.55 23.24
CA THR A 384 -55.10 8.99 22.15
C THR A 384 -54.87 10.45 21.78
N VAL A 385 -54.86 10.75 20.48
CA VAL A 385 -54.66 12.10 19.90
C VAL A 385 -55.73 13.09 20.43
N PRO A 386 -55.36 14.29 20.92
CA PRO A 386 -56.33 15.31 21.33
C PRO A 386 -57.12 15.87 20.14
N GLN A 387 -58.46 15.92 20.23
CA GLN A 387 -59.33 16.60 19.25
C GLN A 387 -59.72 18.01 19.79
N PRO A 388 -59.61 19.09 18.98
CA PRO A 388 -59.85 20.45 19.45
C PRO A 388 -61.34 20.86 19.48
N GLY A 389 -61.72 21.68 20.48
CA GLY A 389 -62.99 22.41 20.57
C GLY A 389 -62.86 23.89 20.18
N ILE A 390 -63.94 24.48 19.65
CA ILE A 390 -64.01 25.73 18.87
C ILE A 390 -64.11 27.01 19.75
N ALA A 391 -63.32 28.09 19.47
CA ALA A 391 -63.70 29.55 19.46
C ALA A 391 -62.55 30.60 19.67
N GLY A 392 -62.60 31.76 18.97
CA GLY A 392 -62.22 33.12 19.50
C GLY A 392 -61.42 34.13 18.61
N VAL A 393 -61.97 35.32 18.28
CA VAL A 393 -61.26 36.53 17.75
C VAL A 393 -61.74 37.81 18.48
N TYR A 394 -60.84 38.75 18.82
CA TYR A 394 -61.12 39.98 19.60
C TYR A 394 -60.55 41.27 18.96
N VAL A 395 -61.20 42.43 19.18
CA VAL A 395 -60.83 43.80 18.72
C VAL A 395 -60.35 44.65 19.90
N VAL A 396 -59.37 45.53 19.66
CA VAL A 396 -58.85 46.53 20.61
C VAL A 396 -59.64 47.83 20.46
N THR A 397 -60.26 48.34 21.52
CA THR A 397 -60.91 49.66 21.48
C THR A 397 -59.93 50.76 21.89
N ASN A 398 -60.04 51.93 21.24
CA ASN A 398 -59.14 53.09 21.44
C ASN A 398 -59.41 53.89 22.73
N ASP A 399 -60.28 53.42 23.62
CA ASP A 399 -60.35 53.91 24.99
C ASP A 399 -59.58 52.96 25.93
N THR A 400 -58.71 53.54 26.73
CA THR A 400 -57.76 52.89 27.64
C THR A 400 -58.28 51.59 28.30
N GLN A 401 -57.77 50.46 27.78
CA GLN A 401 -57.73 49.07 28.31
C GLN A 401 -59.02 48.22 28.32
N GLY A 402 -59.43 47.71 27.16
CA GLY A 402 -60.31 46.54 27.05
C GLY A 402 -60.27 45.83 25.68
N TYR A 403 -60.30 44.50 25.68
CA TYR A 403 -60.54 43.67 24.48
C TYR A 403 -62.03 43.26 24.47
N ARG A 404 -62.70 43.34 23.31
CA ARG A 404 -64.05 42.77 23.11
C ARG A 404 -64.08 41.85 21.89
N ALA A 405 -65.00 40.88 21.84
CA ALA A 405 -65.15 40.00 20.67
C ALA A 405 -65.54 40.82 19.43
N ALA A 406 -64.95 40.50 18.27
CA ALA A 406 -65.21 41.21 17.02
C ALA A 406 -66.68 41.05 16.58
N THR A 407 -67.33 42.15 16.19
CA THR A 407 -68.65 42.11 15.56
C THR A 407 -68.53 42.19 14.03
N VAL A 408 -69.59 41.78 13.33
CA VAL A 408 -69.61 41.80 11.85
C VAL A 408 -69.47 43.23 11.29
N ASP A 409 -69.91 44.24 12.05
CA ASP A 409 -69.80 45.65 11.66
C ASP A 409 -68.37 46.20 11.77
N ASP A 410 -67.53 45.67 12.69
CA ASP A 410 -66.13 46.08 12.84
C ASP A 410 -65.25 45.65 11.64
N LEU A 411 -65.68 44.63 10.89
CA LEU A 411 -65.02 44.14 9.67
C LEU A 411 -65.44 44.89 8.40
N ALA A 412 -66.51 45.72 8.50
CA ALA A 412 -67.14 46.36 7.33
C ALA A 412 -66.90 47.88 7.25
N ASP A 413 -66.51 48.56 8.33
CA ASP A 413 -66.31 50.03 8.37
C ASP A 413 -64.82 50.42 8.21
N ASN A 414 -64.38 50.63 6.95
CA ASN A 414 -63.05 51.19 6.63
C ASN A 414 -63.02 52.74 6.70
N THR A 415 -64.04 53.39 7.26
CA THR A 415 -64.17 54.86 7.23
C THR A 415 -63.97 55.53 8.58
N ASN A 416 -64.16 54.83 9.71
CA ASN A 416 -64.03 55.43 11.04
C ASN A 416 -62.83 54.93 11.88
N HIS A 417 -62.00 54.02 11.33
CA HIS A 417 -60.74 53.57 11.93
C HIS A 417 -59.53 53.93 11.03
N PRO A 418 -58.93 55.13 11.19
CA PRO A 418 -57.92 55.65 10.27
C PRO A 418 -56.53 54.99 10.34
N ASP A 419 -56.29 54.02 11.22
CA ASP A 419 -54.99 53.32 11.29
C ASP A 419 -54.86 52.13 10.33
N VAL A 420 -55.85 51.91 9.46
CA VAL A 420 -55.79 50.88 8.42
C VAL A 420 -56.05 51.48 7.05
N THR A 421 -55.16 52.34 6.55
CA THR A 421 -55.14 52.62 5.10
C THR A 421 -53.74 52.67 4.50
N SER A 422 -53.63 51.86 3.46
CA SER A 422 -52.58 51.66 2.47
C SER A 422 -52.24 52.90 1.65
N THR A 423 -50.94 53.16 1.43
CA THR A 423 -50.47 53.99 0.32
C THR A 423 -50.70 53.29 -1.04
N PRO A 424 -51.21 53.99 -2.08
CA PRO A 424 -51.46 53.37 -3.39
C PRO A 424 -50.15 53.20 -4.16
N GLY A 425 -49.77 51.94 -4.44
CA GLY A 425 -48.62 51.62 -5.30
C GLY A 425 -47.75 50.45 -4.83
N VAL A 426 -48.00 49.90 -3.64
CA VAL A 426 -47.37 48.67 -3.14
C VAL A 426 -48.47 47.65 -2.96
N GLY A 427 -48.32 46.46 -3.54
CA GLY A 427 -49.28 45.36 -3.36
C GLY A 427 -49.57 45.15 -1.87
N ALA A 428 -50.85 44.97 -1.52
CA ALA A 428 -51.26 44.86 -0.14
C ALA A 428 -50.55 43.69 0.57
N PRO A 429 -50.15 43.82 1.86
CA PRO A 429 -49.53 42.74 2.64
C PRO A 429 -50.36 41.45 2.68
N SER A 430 -51.68 41.56 2.42
CA SER A 430 -52.60 40.42 2.32
C SER A 430 -52.23 39.41 1.21
N ASP A 431 -51.41 39.80 0.24
CA ASP A 431 -50.92 38.88 -0.79
C ASP A 431 -49.83 37.93 -0.27
N CYS A 432 -49.11 38.29 0.79
CA CYS A 432 -48.08 37.46 1.44
C CYS A 432 -48.68 36.49 2.49
N ASP A 433 -49.94 36.69 2.90
CA ASP A 433 -50.64 35.83 3.87
C ASP A 433 -51.39 34.65 3.25
N THR A 434 -51.27 34.45 1.93
CA THR A 434 -51.84 33.29 1.23
C THR A 434 -50.77 32.22 1.01
N HIS A 435 -51.18 30.94 0.93
CA HIS A 435 -50.25 29.81 0.71
C HIS A 435 -49.42 29.93 -0.59
N ASN A 436 -49.86 30.76 -1.55
CA ASN A 436 -49.18 31.05 -2.81
C ASN A 436 -48.39 32.38 -2.78
N GLY A 437 -48.49 33.17 -1.72
CA GLY A 437 -47.81 34.47 -1.56
C GLY A 437 -46.32 34.36 -1.23
N TRP A 438 -45.93 33.23 -0.62
CA TRP A 438 -44.58 33.00 -0.10
C TRP A 438 -43.54 32.72 -1.19
N ASP A 439 -44.00 32.43 -2.42
CA ASP A 439 -43.15 32.23 -3.60
C ASP A 439 -42.89 33.53 -4.39
N LYS A 440 -43.46 34.68 -3.97
CA LYS A 440 -43.28 35.97 -4.68
C LYS A 440 -42.03 36.71 -4.17
N PRO A 441 -41.14 37.19 -5.07
CA PRO A 441 -39.92 37.95 -4.69
C PRO A 441 -40.19 39.25 -3.92
N GLU A 442 -41.41 39.77 -4.01
CA GLU A 442 -41.83 41.07 -3.44
C GLU A 442 -42.13 41.00 -1.93
N CYS A 443 -42.26 39.79 -1.37
CA CYS A 443 -42.48 39.56 0.07
C CYS A 443 -41.17 39.42 0.88
N LEU A 444 -40.01 39.78 0.29
CA LEU A 444 -38.69 39.73 0.93
C LEU A 444 -38.39 41.05 1.69
N PHE A 445 -38.21 40.98 3.02
CA PHE A 445 -37.88 42.14 3.87
C PHE A 445 -36.37 42.34 4.02
N SER A 446 -35.91 43.59 4.10
CA SER A 446 -34.49 43.96 3.92
C SER A 446 -33.53 43.66 5.09
N ALA A 447 -32.62 42.70 4.90
CA ALA A 447 -31.15 42.67 5.09
C ALA A 447 -30.41 43.31 6.31
N SER A 448 -31.03 43.89 7.35
CA SER A 448 -30.26 44.61 8.39
C SER A 448 -30.65 44.32 9.85
N GLY A 449 -30.01 43.30 10.47
CA GLY A 449 -29.98 43.17 11.94
C GLY A 449 -29.68 41.77 12.50
N LEU A 450 -28.40 41.40 12.63
CA LEU A 450 -28.00 40.27 13.48
C LEU A 450 -27.77 40.75 14.91
N VAL A 451 -28.59 40.30 15.88
CA VAL A 451 -28.44 40.66 17.31
C VAL A 451 -27.75 39.51 18.07
N PRO A 452 -26.70 39.77 18.88
CA PRO A 452 -26.08 38.76 19.74
C PRO A 452 -27.09 38.12 20.71
N GLY A 453 -27.22 36.79 20.66
CA GLY A 453 -28.13 36.02 21.52
C GLY A 453 -29.37 35.43 20.83
N SER A 454 -29.58 35.71 19.54
CA SER A 454 -30.63 35.04 18.75
C SER A 454 -30.18 33.64 18.29
N MET A 455 -31.11 32.68 18.15
CA MET A 455 -30.79 31.36 17.61
C MET A 455 -30.17 31.44 16.20
N PRO A 456 -30.56 32.38 15.31
CA PRO A 456 -29.85 32.68 14.07
C PRO A 456 -28.43 33.24 14.26
N TYR A 457 -28.13 33.98 15.34
CA TYR A 457 -26.74 34.39 15.65
C TYR A 457 -25.91 33.23 16.21
N ALA A 458 -26.53 32.27 16.91
CA ALA A 458 -25.87 31.04 17.38
C ALA A 458 -25.70 30.02 16.25
N ALA A 459 -26.68 29.86 15.36
CA ALA A 459 -26.63 29.08 14.14
C ALA A 459 -25.68 29.73 13.15
N ALA A 460 -25.74 31.04 12.90
CA ALA A 460 -24.74 31.73 12.09
C ALA A 460 -23.35 31.73 12.75
N ASN A 461 -23.16 31.69 14.07
CA ASN A 461 -21.81 31.50 14.64
C ASN A 461 -21.34 30.04 14.68
N ALA A 462 -22.26 29.07 14.72
CA ALA A 462 -21.96 27.64 14.61
C ALA A 462 -21.74 27.22 13.15
N TYR A 463 -22.44 27.85 12.20
CA TYR A 463 -22.47 27.57 10.76
C TYR A 463 -21.68 28.59 9.91
N ASN A 464 -21.41 29.84 10.33
CA ASN A 464 -20.41 30.75 9.70
C ASN A 464 -18.96 30.41 10.09
N ARG A 465 -18.73 29.41 10.97
CA ARG A 465 -17.43 28.72 10.97
C ARG A 465 -17.23 27.89 9.68
N TYR A 466 -18.30 27.66 8.93
CA TYR A 466 -18.35 26.88 7.70
C TYR A 466 -18.71 27.73 6.48
N ASN A 467 -18.28 29.00 6.48
CA ASN A 467 -18.33 29.82 5.28
C ASN A 467 -17.51 29.13 4.18
N VAL A 468 -18.04 29.07 2.96
CA VAL A 468 -17.51 28.36 1.77
C VAL A 468 -16.15 28.93 1.29
N THR A 469 -15.55 29.83 2.07
CA THR A 469 -14.26 30.49 1.83
C THR A 469 -13.35 30.54 3.07
N ALA A 470 -13.73 29.91 4.19
CA ALA A 470 -12.86 29.82 5.35
C ALA A 470 -11.79 28.73 5.13
N PRO A 471 -10.50 29.01 5.37
CA PRO A 471 -9.44 28.01 5.28
C PRO A 471 -9.72 26.90 6.31
N ALA A 472 -9.57 25.65 5.86
CA ALA A 472 -9.67 24.41 6.63
C ALA A 472 -9.58 24.60 8.15
N GLY A 473 -10.69 24.43 8.89
CA GLY A 473 -10.64 24.57 10.33
C GLY A 473 -11.97 24.64 11.08
N SER A 474 -12.78 23.59 11.04
CA SER A 474 -13.45 23.07 12.27
C SER A 474 -14.06 21.65 12.13
N SER A 475 -13.91 20.98 10.98
CA SER A 475 -13.49 19.57 10.97
C SER A 475 -12.09 19.58 10.36
N THR A 476 -11.07 19.08 11.05
CA THR A 476 -9.71 19.02 10.50
C THR A 476 -9.56 18.04 9.34
N ASP A 477 -10.63 17.29 9.02
CA ASP A 477 -10.56 16.09 8.19
C ASP A 477 -11.50 16.09 6.98
N GLY A 478 -12.17 17.20 6.63
CA GLY A 478 -13.06 17.34 5.46
C GLY A 478 -14.49 16.78 5.65
N TYR A 479 -15.29 16.70 4.58
CA TYR A 479 -16.64 16.08 4.53
C TYR A 479 -16.72 14.82 3.67
N THR A 480 -17.48 13.82 4.10
CA THR A 480 -17.96 12.75 3.21
C THR A 480 -19.19 13.19 2.43
N ASN A 481 -19.58 12.46 1.38
CA ASN A 481 -20.79 12.75 0.61
C ASN A 481 -22.07 12.71 1.46
N ILE A 482 -22.16 11.80 2.43
CA ILE A 482 -23.27 11.77 3.40
C ILE A 482 -23.31 13.06 4.22
N GLU A 483 -22.15 13.49 4.73
CA GLU A 483 -22.05 14.69 5.56
C GLU A 483 -22.33 15.96 4.76
N TYR A 484 -21.90 16.00 3.50
CA TYR A 484 -22.18 17.07 2.55
C TYR A 484 -23.68 17.19 2.27
N MET A 485 -24.36 16.08 1.96
CA MET A 485 -25.82 16.09 1.76
C MET A 485 -26.56 16.52 3.03
N LYS A 486 -26.11 16.07 4.20
CA LYS A 486 -26.66 16.51 5.48
C LYS A 486 -26.49 18.01 5.70
N ALA A 487 -25.31 18.55 5.41
CA ALA A 487 -25.02 19.96 5.53
C ALA A 487 -25.88 20.79 4.55
N ASP A 488 -26.04 20.34 3.31
CA ASP A 488 -26.87 21.02 2.31
C ASP A 488 -28.35 21.03 2.69
N LEU A 489 -28.86 19.90 3.21
CA LEU A 489 -30.24 19.79 3.67
C LEU A 489 -30.52 20.76 4.84
N LEU A 490 -29.60 20.83 5.80
CA LEU A 490 -29.70 21.75 6.95
C LEU A 490 -29.58 23.21 6.51
N ARG A 491 -28.71 23.51 5.53
CA ARG A 491 -28.54 24.85 4.94
C ARG A 491 -29.84 25.35 4.31
N GLN A 492 -30.47 24.55 3.45
CA GLN A 492 -31.72 24.92 2.79
C GLN A 492 -32.86 25.15 3.80
N ARG A 493 -32.84 24.43 4.93
CA ARG A 493 -33.81 24.63 6.03
C ARG A 493 -33.57 25.89 6.84
N ALA A 494 -32.32 26.26 7.10
CA ALA A 494 -32.00 27.51 7.79
C ALA A 494 -32.53 28.75 7.03
N ASN A 495 -32.75 28.61 5.71
CA ASN A 495 -33.34 29.63 4.85
C ASN A 495 -34.88 29.54 4.75
N GLY A 496 -35.55 28.74 5.58
CA GLY A 496 -37.02 28.74 5.72
C GLY A 496 -37.79 27.96 4.64
N ALA A 497 -37.14 27.15 3.81
CA ALA A 497 -37.80 26.44 2.71
C ALA A 497 -38.88 25.44 3.18
N LYS A 498 -40.04 25.42 2.51
CA LYS A 498 -41.16 24.46 2.76
C LYS A 498 -40.75 23.02 2.46
N CYS A 499 -39.93 22.86 1.42
CA CYS A 499 -39.29 21.62 1.04
C CYS A 499 -37.81 21.91 0.82
N ALA A 500 -36.95 20.99 1.23
CA ALA A 500 -35.52 21.05 0.93
C ALA A 500 -35.15 19.86 0.07
N THR A 501 -34.54 20.12 -1.08
CA THR A 501 -34.14 19.09 -2.05
C THR A 501 -32.64 18.93 -2.00
N VAL A 502 -32.18 17.74 -1.63
CA VAL A 502 -30.76 17.40 -1.73
C VAL A 502 -30.51 16.51 -2.93
N ASN A 503 -29.47 16.86 -3.68
CA ASN A 503 -28.99 16.06 -4.79
C ASN A 503 -27.71 15.31 -4.36
N PRO A 504 -27.55 14.04 -4.77
CA PRO A 504 -26.35 13.29 -4.49
C PRO A 504 -25.16 13.94 -5.23
N PRO A 505 -24.00 14.11 -4.58
CA PRO A 505 -22.81 14.60 -5.27
C PRO A 505 -22.37 13.62 -6.38
N PRO A 506 -21.94 14.13 -7.55
CA PRO A 506 -21.61 13.28 -8.70
C PRO A 506 -20.31 12.47 -8.53
N LEU A 507 -19.39 12.91 -7.66
CA LEU A 507 -18.10 12.25 -7.43
C LEU A 507 -18.02 11.64 -6.02
N ALA A 508 -17.28 10.54 -5.92
CA ALA A 508 -17.07 9.84 -4.65
C ALA A 508 -16.15 10.65 -3.72
N SER A 509 -16.50 10.72 -2.44
CA SER A 509 -15.64 11.25 -1.39
C SER A 509 -14.86 10.14 -0.69
N GLY A 510 -13.98 10.49 0.24
CA GLY A 510 -13.46 9.57 1.24
C GLY A 510 -14.51 9.07 2.22
N MET A 511 -14.10 8.13 3.06
CA MET A 511 -14.90 7.52 4.12
C MET A 511 -14.50 8.04 5.50
N LYS A 512 -15.49 8.01 6.39
CA LYS A 512 -15.34 8.10 7.85
C LYS A 512 -16.15 6.99 8.49
N LYS A 513 -15.88 6.72 9.76
CA LYS A 513 -16.65 5.76 10.52
C LYS A 513 -18.01 6.33 10.93
N PHE A 514 -19.07 5.65 10.51
CA PHE A 514 -20.46 5.94 10.86
C PHE A 514 -21.04 4.79 11.67
N ASN A 515 -21.85 5.12 12.66
CA ASN A 515 -22.76 4.13 13.22
C ASN A 515 -23.98 4.04 12.29
N VAL A 516 -23.92 3.14 11.30
CA VAL A 516 -25.04 2.85 10.36
C VAL A 516 -26.32 2.43 11.09
N ASN A 517 -26.16 1.92 12.32
CA ASN A 517 -27.16 1.44 13.24
C ASN A 517 -27.41 2.44 14.39
N GLY A 518 -26.86 3.66 14.30
CA GLY A 518 -27.00 4.68 15.32
C GLY A 518 -28.25 5.52 15.07
N CYS A 519 -29.08 5.67 16.09
CA CYS A 519 -30.14 6.66 16.08
C CYS A 519 -29.56 8.04 16.36
N TYR A 520 -29.95 9.01 15.53
CA TYR A 520 -29.52 10.40 15.63
C TYR A 520 -30.40 11.12 16.65
N ASN A 521 -30.34 10.68 17.91
CA ASN A 521 -31.15 11.22 19.00
C ASN A 521 -30.74 12.66 19.38
N THR A 522 -31.23 13.66 18.62
CA THR A 522 -31.76 14.96 19.11
C THR A 522 -30.91 15.85 20.04
N PRO A 523 -31.47 16.97 20.56
CA PRO A 523 -31.34 18.35 20.09
C PRO A 523 -30.12 19.10 20.67
N THR A 524 -28.93 18.49 20.63
CA THR A 524 -27.68 19.24 20.84
C THR A 524 -27.14 19.61 19.47
N TYR A 525 -26.77 20.88 19.25
CA TYR A 525 -26.33 21.49 17.98
C TYR A 525 -25.18 20.78 17.21
N ASN A 526 -24.73 19.61 17.64
CA ASN A 526 -23.71 18.83 16.96
C ASN A 526 -24.40 17.81 16.04
N ALA A 527 -24.45 18.11 14.74
CA ALA A 527 -24.74 17.08 13.74
C ALA A 527 -23.77 15.91 13.97
N SER A 528 -24.30 14.70 14.17
CA SER A 528 -23.46 13.50 14.27
C SER A 528 -22.81 13.27 12.91
N PHE A 529 -21.54 13.66 12.82
CA PHE A 529 -20.63 13.43 11.71
C PHE A 529 -19.81 12.16 11.97
N GLY A 530 -19.30 11.58 10.90
CA GLY A 530 -18.42 10.43 10.98
C GLY A 530 -17.13 10.82 11.70
N THR A 531 -16.50 9.83 12.33
CA THR A 531 -15.18 10.01 12.94
C THR A 531 -14.11 9.41 12.05
N VAL A 532 -12.94 10.04 11.98
CA VAL A 532 -11.78 9.40 11.35
C VAL A 532 -11.39 8.20 12.21
N ASP A 533 -11.20 7.05 11.58
CA ASP A 533 -10.81 5.81 12.24
C ASP A 533 -9.78 5.07 11.36
N THR A 534 -9.43 3.85 11.77
CA THR A 534 -8.45 2.99 11.14
C THR A 534 -8.98 2.34 9.85
N PRO A 535 -8.09 1.92 8.92
CA PRO A 535 -8.49 1.13 7.75
C PRO A 535 -9.32 -0.12 8.10
N LYS A 536 -8.99 -0.78 9.22
CA LYS A 536 -9.75 -1.96 9.68
C LYS A 536 -11.19 -1.58 10.08
N ALA A 537 -11.37 -0.47 10.78
CA ALA A 537 -12.70 0.00 11.17
C ALA A 537 -13.57 0.33 9.95
N TYR A 538 -13.00 0.88 8.88
CA TYR A 538 -13.73 1.12 7.63
C TYR A 538 -14.11 -0.19 6.92
N LEU A 539 -13.22 -1.19 6.92
CA LEU A 539 -13.54 -2.53 6.40
C LEU A 539 -14.66 -3.20 7.21
N ASP A 540 -14.65 -3.03 8.53
CA ASP A 540 -15.67 -3.60 9.42
C ASP A 540 -17.04 -2.95 9.18
N GLN A 541 -17.08 -1.63 9.02
CA GLN A 541 -18.32 -0.91 8.66
C GLN A 541 -18.92 -1.39 7.33
N ILE A 542 -18.09 -1.78 6.36
CA ILE A 542 -18.56 -2.37 5.10
C ILE A 542 -19.07 -3.81 5.32
N SER A 543 -18.58 -4.51 6.34
CA SER A 543 -18.98 -5.90 6.65
C SER A 543 -20.26 -6.01 7.49
N ASP A 544 -20.55 -5.00 8.33
CA ASP A 544 -21.66 -5.00 9.29
C ASP A 544 -23.05 -4.82 8.64
N GLY A 545 -23.13 -4.45 7.36
CA GLY A 545 -24.38 -4.24 6.61
C GLY A 545 -25.10 -5.51 6.13
N GLY A 546 -24.55 -6.70 6.42
CA GLY A 546 -25.13 -8.00 6.07
C GLY A 546 -24.18 -8.86 5.24
N ALA A 547 -23.81 -10.02 5.77
CA ALA A 547 -23.17 -11.17 5.10
C ALA A 547 -22.01 -10.91 4.11
N ASN A 548 -21.30 -9.78 4.18
CA ASN A 548 -20.24 -9.48 3.23
C ASN A 548 -18.89 -10.08 3.65
N ALA A 549 -18.67 -11.36 3.30
CA ALA A 549 -17.37 -12.06 3.41
C ALA A 549 -16.22 -11.35 2.66
N CYS A 550 -16.55 -10.35 1.84
CA CYS A 550 -15.65 -9.58 1.00
C CYS A 550 -14.59 -8.78 1.79
N ALA A 551 -14.96 -8.09 2.86
CA ALA A 551 -14.00 -7.30 3.67
C ALA A 551 -12.98 -8.20 4.38
N THR A 552 -13.45 -9.31 4.96
CA THR A 552 -12.61 -10.37 5.56
C THR A 552 -11.68 -11.02 4.52
N ASN A 553 -12.12 -11.10 3.27
CA ASN A 553 -11.34 -11.60 2.14
C ASN A 553 -10.23 -10.61 1.73
N ILE A 554 -10.51 -9.31 1.65
CA ILE A 554 -9.49 -8.28 1.36
C ILE A 554 -8.33 -8.37 2.35
N VAL A 555 -8.60 -8.49 3.65
CA VAL A 555 -7.55 -8.65 4.67
C VAL A 555 -6.72 -9.93 4.43
N GLY A 556 -7.38 -11.03 4.05
CA GLY A 556 -6.71 -12.27 3.67
C GLY A 556 -5.79 -12.10 2.46
N ILE A 557 -6.27 -11.42 1.42
CA ILE A 557 -5.50 -11.12 0.20
C ILE A 557 -4.29 -10.25 0.53
N ILE A 558 -4.47 -9.20 1.34
CA ILE A 558 -3.36 -8.35 1.78
C ILE A 558 -2.35 -9.19 2.56
N ALA A 559 -2.79 -10.06 3.47
CA ALA A 559 -1.91 -10.95 4.21
C ALA A 559 -1.11 -11.88 3.29
N ASP A 560 -1.78 -12.52 2.32
CA ASP A 560 -1.14 -13.39 1.33
C ASP A 560 -0.09 -12.62 0.52
N ARG A 561 -0.38 -11.39 0.09
CA ARG A 561 0.59 -10.52 -0.60
C ARG A 561 1.77 -10.16 0.29
N MET A 562 1.54 -9.85 1.57
CA MET A 562 2.62 -9.54 2.51
C MET A 562 3.55 -10.72 2.77
N THR A 563 3.10 -11.98 2.61
CA THR A 563 4.00 -13.15 2.67
C THR A 563 5.05 -13.18 1.55
N GLN A 564 4.84 -12.42 0.47
CA GLN A 564 5.82 -12.25 -0.60
C GLN A 564 6.89 -11.20 -0.24
N VAL A 565 6.61 -10.29 0.70
CA VAL A 565 7.60 -9.38 1.28
C VAL A 565 8.47 -10.14 2.27
N ASP A 566 7.80 -10.89 3.14
CA ASP A 566 8.44 -11.69 4.17
C ASP A 566 7.57 -12.92 4.50
N PRO A 567 8.07 -14.14 4.27
CA PRO A 567 7.31 -15.37 4.50
C PRO A 567 6.89 -15.62 5.95
N SER A 568 7.45 -14.89 6.93
CA SER A 568 7.12 -15.00 8.35
C SER A 568 5.94 -14.13 8.80
N ILE A 569 5.43 -13.27 7.91
CA ILE A 569 4.25 -12.45 8.18
C ILE A 569 3.02 -13.33 8.28
N THR A 570 2.20 -13.04 9.30
CA THR A 570 0.92 -13.73 9.52
C THR A 570 -0.23 -12.75 9.38
N ARG A 571 -1.41 -13.29 9.07
CA ARG A 571 -2.65 -12.50 8.97
C ARG A 571 -2.94 -11.66 10.22
N ALA A 572 -2.71 -12.21 11.41
CA ALA A 572 -2.94 -11.48 12.67
C ALA A 572 -2.08 -10.21 12.80
N LYS A 573 -0.85 -10.23 12.27
CA LYS A 573 0.03 -9.04 12.29
C LYS A 573 -0.42 -7.97 11.30
N VAL A 574 -0.93 -8.39 10.14
CA VAL A 574 -1.54 -7.47 9.17
C VAL A 574 -2.81 -6.85 9.75
N GLU A 575 -3.68 -7.64 10.37
CA GLU A 575 -4.88 -7.14 11.05
C GLU A 575 -4.54 -6.16 12.18
N ALA A 576 -3.53 -6.46 13.00
CA ALA A 576 -3.07 -5.56 14.04
C ALA A 576 -2.54 -4.23 13.48
N ALA A 577 -1.78 -4.26 12.38
CA ALA A 577 -1.30 -3.05 11.72
C ALA A 577 -2.45 -2.23 11.15
N LEU A 578 -3.43 -2.85 10.48
CA LEU A 578 -4.61 -2.16 9.92
C LEU A 578 -5.54 -1.57 10.98
N ASN A 579 -5.47 -2.06 12.23
CA ASN A 579 -6.27 -1.62 13.36
C ASN A 579 -5.48 -0.73 14.34
N ASP A 580 -4.33 -0.19 13.92
CA ASP A 580 -3.51 0.67 14.76
C ASP A 580 -4.10 2.08 14.86
N ASN A 581 -4.67 2.40 16.02
CA ASN A 581 -5.28 3.71 16.31
C ASN A 581 -4.28 4.88 16.28
N SER A 582 -2.96 4.63 16.29
CA SER A 582 -1.95 5.67 16.10
C SER A 582 -1.79 6.09 14.64
N MET A 583 -2.33 5.31 13.70
CA MET A 583 -2.29 5.55 12.26
C MET A 583 -3.73 5.64 11.68
N PRO A 584 -4.54 6.63 12.12
CA PRO A 584 -5.86 6.84 11.54
C PRO A 584 -5.75 7.23 10.06
N LEU A 585 -6.76 6.87 9.28
CA LEU A 585 -6.82 7.15 7.85
C LEU A 585 -7.79 8.31 7.57
N ALA A 586 -7.28 9.54 7.59
CA ALA A 586 -8.04 10.75 7.27
C ALA A 586 -8.42 10.82 5.78
N MET A 587 -9.37 11.68 5.41
CA MET A 587 -9.74 11.86 4.01
C MET A 587 -8.63 12.53 3.21
N GLY A 588 -8.48 12.12 1.94
CA GLY A 588 -7.38 12.52 1.08
C GLY A 588 -6.01 11.97 1.51
N GLN A 589 -5.94 11.20 2.59
CA GLN A 589 -4.68 10.62 3.08
C GLN A 589 -4.40 9.27 2.39
N THR A 590 -3.11 9.04 2.15
CA THR A 590 -2.59 7.74 1.77
C THR A 590 -1.64 7.20 2.84
N LEU A 591 -1.88 5.97 3.27
CA LEU A 591 -0.99 5.16 4.09
C LEU A 591 -0.33 4.07 3.25
N VAL A 592 0.84 3.61 3.67
CA VAL A 592 1.52 2.44 3.12
C VAL A 592 1.76 1.41 4.21
N LEU A 593 1.34 0.18 3.93
CA LEU A 593 1.57 -1.00 4.75
C LEU A 593 2.82 -1.70 4.22
N TYR A 594 3.83 -1.87 5.06
CA TYR A 594 5.11 -2.48 4.68
C TYR A 594 5.74 -3.24 5.84
N SER A 595 6.78 -4.01 5.54
CA SER A 595 7.60 -4.70 6.55
C SER A 595 8.91 -3.95 6.79
N PRO A 596 9.17 -3.40 7.99
CA PRO A 596 10.45 -2.79 8.32
C PRO A 596 11.54 -3.82 8.66
N GLY A 597 11.17 -5.10 8.84
CA GLY A 597 12.08 -6.16 9.19
C GLY A 597 11.36 -7.49 9.47
N PRO A 598 12.11 -8.57 9.70
CA PRO A 598 11.55 -9.92 9.75
C PRO A 598 10.37 -10.07 10.71
N GLY A 599 9.24 -10.51 10.18
CA GLY A 599 7.99 -10.77 10.88
C GLY A 599 7.26 -9.52 11.35
N ASN A 600 7.67 -8.30 11.01
CA ASN A 600 6.99 -7.09 11.45
C ASN A 600 6.20 -6.46 10.30
N VAL A 601 5.06 -5.86 10.63
CA VAL A 601 4.23 -5.12 9.68
C VAL A 601 3.83 -3.82 10.36
N THR A 602 3.98 -2.70 9.66
CA THR A 602 3.59 -1.39 10.17
C THR A 602 2.98 -0.56 9.05
N MET A 603 2.18 0.43 9.43
CA MET A 603 1.71 1.48 8.53
C MET A 603 2.49 2.76 8.76
N GLN A 604 2.62 3.56 7.71
CA GLN A 604 3.03 4.95 7.82
C GLN A 604 2.32 5.79 6.75
N PRO A 605 2.11 7.09 6.98
CA PRO A 605 1.75 8.00 5.91
C PRO A 605 2.79 7.95 4.79
N ILE A 606 2.45 8.37 3.57
CA ILE A 606 3.47 8.64 2.55
C ILE A 606 4.11 10.02 2.83
N PRO A 607 5.38 10.08 3.25
CA PRO A 607 6.25 11.20 2.87
C PRO A 607 7.34 10.75 1.89
N ALA A 608 7.85 11.71 1.11
CA ALA A 608 9.02 11.56 0.25
C ALA A 608 10.24 11.09 1.06
N GLY A 609 10.58 9.79 0.99
CA GLY A 609 11.69 9.20 1.73
C GLY A 609 12.17 7.88 1.13
N THR A 610 13.46 7.59 1.30
CA THR A 610 14.29 6.60 0.58
C THR A 610 13.85 5.13 0.64
N TYR A 611 12.83 4.79 1.44
CA TYR A 611 12.35 3.41 1.55
C TYR A 611 11.49 3.01 0.36
N PHE A 612 10.59 3.92 -0.06
CA PHE A 612 9.74 3.75 -1.23
C PHE A 612 10.33 4.51 -2.39
N LYS A 613 10.25 3.95 -3.59
CA LYS A 613 10.39 4.77 -4.79
C LYS A 613 9.31 5.84 -4.68
N PRO A 614 9.62 7.15 -4.82
CA PRO A 614 8.58 8.16 -4.81
C PRO A 614 7.56 7.73 -5.86
N ALA A 615 6.34 7.43 -5.41
CA ALA A 615 5.26 7.14 -6.32
C ALA A 615 5.21 8.32 -7.30
N PRO A 616 5.13 8.07 -8.62
CA PRO A 616 4.85 9.15 -9.55
C PRO A 616 3.65 9.95 -9.02
N ALA A 617 3.68 11.27 -9.19
CA ALA A 617 2.73 12.18 -8.55
C ALA A 617 1.24 11.86 -8.83
N ASN A 618 0.96 10.95 -9.76
CA ASN A 618 -0.36 10.46 -10.08
C ASN A 618 -0.61 9.07 -9.49
N LEU A 619 -1.71 8.93 -8.77
CA LEU A 619 -2.24 7.68 -8.17
C LEU A 619 -2.64 6.61 -9.22
N THR A 620 -2.13 6.70 -10.45
CA THR A 620 -2.60 5.97 -11.64
C THR A 620 -1.81 4.71 -12.01
N ASP A 621 -0.69 4.45 -11.35
CA ASP A 621 0.32 3.49 -11.86
C ASP A 621 0.12 2.04 -11.41
N ASN A 622 -1.07 1.69 -10.92
CA ASN A 622 -1.38 0.31 -10.59
C ASN A 622 -1.77 -0.45 -11.86
N ASP A 623 -0.92 -1.39 -12.25
CA ASP A 623 -1.05 -2.17 -13.47
C ASP A 623 -2.17 -3.22 -13.45
N GLY A 624 -2.84 -3.42 -12.31
CA GLY A 624 -4.03 -4.28 -12.21
C GLY A 624 -5.37 -3.56 -12.26
N ARG A 625 -5.41 -2.27 -12.57
CA ARG A 625 -6.66 -1.46 -12.61
C ARG A 625 -7.74 -2.00 -13.54
N THR A 626 -7.36 -2.61 -14.66
CA THR A 626 -8.27 -3.19 -15.65
C THR A 626 -8.46 -4.71 -15.46
N SER A 627 -7.90 -5.27 -14.38
CA SER A 627 -7.96 -6.71 -14.11
C SER A 627 -9.35 -7.13 -13.63
N THR A 628 -9.73 -8.36 -13.98
CA THR A 628 -10.89 -9.04 -13.40
C THR A 628 -10.70 -9.41 -11.93
N GLN A 629 -9.47 -9.28 -11.41
CA GLN A 629 -9.10 -9.53 -10.01
C GLN A 629 -9.30 -8.30 -9.12
N VAL A 630 -9.86 -7.21 -9.65
CA VAL A 630 -10.31 -6.07 -8.83
C VAL A 630 -11.54 -6.50 -8.03
N ILE A 631 -11.49 -6.30 -6.71
CA ILE A 631 -12.55 -6.71 -5.79
C ILE A 631 -13.17 -5.46 -5.18
N PRO A 632 -14.35 -5.04 -5.64
CA PRO A 632 -15.15 -4.04 -4.96
C PRO A 632 -15.98 -4.71 -3.85
N CYS A 633 -15.84 -4.23 -2.62
CA CYS A 633 -16.76 -4.51 -1.52
C CYS A 633 -17.62 -3.27 -1.30
N GLU A 634 -18.93 -3.46 -1.22
CA GLU A 634 -19.90 -2.37 -1.06
C GLU A 634 -20.86 -2.67 0.08
N ASN A 635 -21.17 -1.64 0.86
CA ASN A 635 -22.26 -1.66 1.81
C ASN A 635 -23.22 -0.52 1.47
N THR A 636 -24.42 -0.88 1.03
CA THR A 636 -25.48 0.07 0.70
C THR A 636 -26.48 0.13 1.84
N TYR A 637 -26.70 1.32 2.38
CA TYR A 637 -27.66 1.55 3.46
C TYR A 637 -28.49 2.79 3.19
N ARG A 638 -29.70 2.79 3.77
CA ARG A 638 -30.60 3.94 3.71
C ARG A 638 -30.12 5.01 4.66
N ILE A 639 -30.08 6.23 4.15
CA ILE A 639 -29.68 7.41 4.91
C ILE A 639 -30.83 8.40 5.12
N ASP A 640 -31.97 8.17 4.49
CA ASP A 640 -33.16 9.02 4.60
C ASP A 640 -33.86 8.97 5.97
N THR A 641 -33.59 7.94 6.79
CA THR A 641 -34.08 7.85 8.19
C THR A 641 -33.01 8.19 9.24
N THR A 642 -31.79 8.52 8.79
CA THR A 642 -30.62 8.75 9.65
C THR A 642 -29.95 10.11 9.41
N ILE A 643 -30.13 10.73 8.24
CA ILE A 643 -29.70 12.11 7.96
C ILE A 643 -30.63 13.09 8.70
N ILE A 644 -31.94 12.88 8.56
CA ILE A 644 -33.07 13.54 9.24
C ILE A 644 -34.20 12.49 9.30
N ASN A 645 -35.23 12.70 10.13
CA ASN A 645 -36.50 11.97 10.14
C ASN A 645 -36.51 10.62 10.89
N ALA A 646 -35.66 10.42 11.90
CA ALA A 646 -35.67 9.19 12.69
C ALA A 646 -37.02 9.02 13.41
N ASN A 647 -37.64 7.86 13.24
CA ASN A 647 -38.88 7.49 13.92
C ASN A 647 -38.60 6.82 15.27
N LYS A 648 -39.35 7.18 16.32
CA LYS A 648 -39.37 6.38 17.54
C LYS A 648 -40.04 5.04 17.23
N GLY A 649 -39.41 3.92 17.56
CA GLY A 649 -40.09 2.63 17.47
C GLY A 649 -40.17 1.96 16.08
N HIS A 650 -39.64 2.55 15.00
CA HIS A 650 -39.88 2.05 13.62
C HIS A 650 -38.61 1.77 12.81
N GLY A 651 -38.53 0.55 12.25
CA GLY A 651 -37.48 0.09 11.34
C GLY A 651 -37.08 -1.38 11.60
N SER A 652 -36.70 -2.12 10.56
CA SER A 652 -36.09 -3.46 10.65
C SER A 652 -34.61 -3.41 11.13
N GLY A 653 -34.30 -2.44 11.98
CA GLY A 653 -32.98 -2.09 12.50
C GLY A 653 -33.13 -1.45 13.89
N PRO A 654 -32.05 -0.97 14.51
CA PRO A 654 -32.05 -0.51 15.90
C PRO A 654 -33.13 0.55 16.13
N VAL A 655 -34.00 0.26 17.10
CA VAL A 655 -35.15 1.08 17.45
C VAL A 655 -34.67 2.37 18.10
N CYS A 656 -34.96 3.51 17.48
CA CYS A 656 -34.65 4.80 18.09
C CYS A 656 -35.51 5.00 19.33
N PRO A 657 -34.91 5.21 20.52
CA PRO A 657 -35.68 5.38 21.75
C PRO A 657 -36.50 6.68 21.73
N ILE A 658 -36.09 7.65 20.91
CA ILE A 658 -36.74 8.95 20.67
C ILE A 658 -36.52 9.31 19.20
N GLY A 659 -37.53 9.83 18.49
CA GLY A 659 -37.38 10.32 17.10
C GLY A 659 -36.75 11.70 17.03
N ASP A 660 -36.52 12.23 15.82
CA ASP A 660 -35.87 13.54 15.60
C ASP A 660 -36.50 14.67 16.45
N ALA A 661 -35.68 15.57 17.00
CA ALA A 661 -36.08 16.66 17.91
C ALA A 661 -37.07 16.30 19.06
N ASN A 662 -37.08 15.05 19.53
CA ASN A 662 -38.01 14.48 20.51
C ASN A 662 -39.42 14.22 19.99
N TYR A 663 -39.61 14.24 18.67
CA TYR A 663 -40.86 13.83 18.06
C TYR A 663 -41.03 12.31 18.07
N HIS A 664 -42.27 11.88 18.25
CA HIS A 664 -42.64 10.46 18.22
C HIS A 664 -42.65 9.92 16.78
N GLU A 665 -43.01 10.76 15.82
CA GLU A 665 -43.17 10.42 14.40
C GLU A 665 -42.16 11.17 13.54
N SER A 666 -41.91 10.66 12.34
CA SER A 666 -41.11 11.25 11.27
C SER A 666 -41.69 12.61 10.89
N PRO A 667 -41.06 13.73 11.27
CA PRO A 667 -41.57 15.07 10.98
C PRO A 667 -41.56 15.46 9.48
N PHE A 668 -41.02 14.61 8.60
CA PHE A 668 -40.91 14.86 7.18
C PHE A 668 -41.48 13.70 6.35
N VAL A 669 -42.04 14.06 5.21
CA VAL A 669 -42.36 13.13 4.12
C VAL A 669 -41.31 13.39 3.07
N HIS A 670 -40.68 12.31 2.66
CA HIS A 670 -39.69 12.31 1.62
C HIS A 670 -40.27 11.55 0.43
N ASP A 671 -39.96 12.04 -0.77
CA ASP A 671 -40.46 11.53 -2.04
C ASP A 671 -39.71 10.29 -2.54
N SER A 672 -38.48 10.06 -2.07
CA SER A 672 -37.64 8.95 -2.51
C SER A 672 -36.65 8.50 -1.43
N PRO A 673 -36.32 7.19 -1.35
CA PRO A 673 -35.30 6.70 -0.44
C PRO A 673 -33.92 7.17 -0.91
N ILE A 674 -33.20 7.84 -0.01
CA ILE A 674 -31.81 8.22 -0.22
C ILE A 674 -30.94 7.10 0.34
N THR A 675 -29.97 6.65 -0.45
CA THR A 675 -29.05 5.59 -0.04
C THR A 675 -27.62 6.08 -0.11
N ALA A 676 -26.80 5.66 0.84
CA ALA A 676 -25.35 5.79 0.75
C ALA A 676 -24.72 4.44 0.45
N VAL A 677 -23.60 4.47 -0.25
CA VAL A 677 -22.77 3.30 -0.54
C VAL A 677 -21.38 3.57 -0.04
N ASP A 678 -20.98 2.81 0.97
CA ASP A 678 -19.59 2.70 1.41
C ASP A 678 -18.90 1.63 0.60
N ARG A 679 -17.74 1.96 0.02
CA ARG A 679 -17.02 1.08 -0.90
C ARG A 679 -15.55 0.95 -0.48
N ALA A 680 -15.07 -0.29 -0.46
CA ALA A 680 -13.65 -0.62 -0.40
C ALA A 680 -13.27 -1.37 -1.67
N VAL A 681 -12.37 -0.82 -2.47
CA VAL A 681 -11.90 -1.44 -3.71
C VAL A 681 -10.47 -1.93 -3.53
N TRP A 682 -10.27 -3.24 -3.62
CA TRP A 682 -8.94 -3.83 -3.75
C TRP A 682 -8.55 -3.93 -5.22
N THR A 683 -7.41 -3.34 -5.58
CA THR A 683 -6.79 -3.45 -6.91
C THR A 683 -5.42 -4.12 -6.76
N PRO A 684 -5.25 -5.37 -7.23
CA PRO A 684 -3.96 -6.06 -7.14
C PRO A 684 -2.92 -5.40 -8.04
N ALA A 685 -1.64 -5.48 -7.67
CA ALA A 685 -0.52 -4.98 -8.49
C ALA A 685 0.56 -6.05 -8.67
N SER A 686 1.32 -5.98 -9.76
CA SER A 686 2.31 -7.01 -10.11
C SER A 686 3.52 -7.06 -9.17
N GLY A 687 3.80 -6.00 -8.42
CA GLY A 687 5.07 -5.81 -7.71
C GLY A 687 6.04 -4.87 -8.45
N PHE A 688 5.66 -4.35 -9.61
CA PHE A 688 6.37 -3.23 -10.25
C PHE A 688 6.46 -2.02 -9.30
N ASN A 689 7.60 -1.34 -9.26
CA ASN A 689 7.90 -0.30 -8.26
C ASN A 689 7.69 -0.76 -6.79
N ASN A 690 7.74 -2.06 -6.53
CA ASN A 690 7.43 -2.69 -5.24
C ASN A 690 5.98 -2.51 -4.74
N LEU A 691 5.03 -2.11 -5.61
CA LEU A 691 3.61 -2.04 -5.25
C LEU A 691 2.96 -3.42 -5.38
N LEU A 692 2.38 -3.94 -4.30
CA LEU A 692 1.69 -5.24 -4.28
C LEU A 692 0.17 -5.15 -4.44
N GLY A 693 -0.39 -3.96 -4.23
CA GLY A 693 -1.78 -3.64 -4.48
C GLY A 693 -2.22 -2.35 -3.79
N ASP A 694 -3.42 -1.91 -4.16
CA ASP A 694 -4.08 -0.73 -3.62
C ASP A 694 -5.40 -1.12 -2.96
N LEU A 695 -5.66 -0.57 -1.78
CA LEU A 695 -6.96 -0.54 -1.15
C LEU A 695 -7.47 0.90 -1.18
N LYS A 696 -8.62 1.14 -1.81
CA LYS A 696 -9.25 2.48 -1.85
C LYS A 696 -10.58 2.46 -1.11
N PHE A 697 -10.76 3.41 -0.20
CA PHE A 697 -12.02 3.67 0.49
C PHE A 697 -12.74 4.85 -0.15
N GLU A 698 -14.02 4.68 -0.43
CA GLU A 698 -14.88 5.66 -1.08
C GLU A 698 -16.28 5.65 -0.45
N ASN A 699 -16.89 6.83 -0.37
CA ASN A 699 -18.29 6.98 -0.02
C ASN A 699 -19.02 7.68 -1.18
N THR A 700 -20.14 7.11 -1.59
CA THR A 700 -21.05 7.73 -2.56
C THR A 700 -22.44 7.84 -1.98
N ALA A 701 -23.20 8.85 -2.41
CA ALA A 701 -24.62 8.93 -2.16
C ALA A 701 -25.37 8.73 -3.46
N GLN A 702 -26.54 8.10 -3.38
CA GLN A 702 -27.39 7.78 -4.51
C GLN A 702 -28.81 8.25 -4.21
N ASN A 703 -29.47 8.68 -5.28
CA ASN A 703 -30.80 9.26 -5.29
C ASN A 703 -30.85 10.62 -4.57
N GLY A 704 -31.44 11.61 -5.23
CA GLY A 704 -31.84 12.83 -4.55
C GLY A 704 -33.09 12.57 -3.72
N GLY A 705 -33.38 13.46 -2.81
CA GLY A 705 -34.66 13.44 -2.10
C GLY A 705 -35.11 14.84 -1.78
N THR A 706 -36.41 15.05 -1.94
CA THR A 706 -37.09 16.24 -1.46
C THR A 706 -37.70 15.91 -0.11
N PHE A 707 -37.15 16.52 0.93
CA PHE A 707 -37.71 16.49 2.26
C PHE A 707 -38.66 17.66 2.38
N CYS A 708 -39.94 17.36 2.18
CA CYS A 708 -40.98 18.31 2.48
C CYS A 708 -41.38 18.14 3.93
N LYS A 709 -41.79 19.25 4.56
CA LYS A 709 -42.67 19.15 5.72
C LYS A 709 -43.88 18.31 5.29
N PRO A 710 -44.20 17.26 6.03
CA PRO A 710 -45.47 17.33 6.73
C PRO A 710 -45.51 16.52 8.02
N ASN A 711 -46.09 17.15 9.04
CA ASN A 711 -47.22 16.59 9.78
C ASN A 711 -48.08 17.76 10.24
#